data_AF-A0A1Q6TG90-F1
#
_entry.id   AF-A0A1Q6TG90-F1
#
_cell.length_a   1.000
_cell.length_b   1.000
_cell.length_c   1.000
_cell.angle_alpha   90.00
_cell.angle_beta   90.00
_cell.angle_gamma   90.00
#
_symmetry.space_group_name_H-M   'P 1'
#
loop_
_entity.id
_entity.type
_entity.pdbx_description
1 polymer ?
#
loop_
_entity_poly.entity_id
_entity_poly.type
_entity_poly.pdbx_seq_one_letter_code
_entity_poly.pdbx_strand_id
1 'polypeptide(L)'
;MNDRKNNNVNTDNRENVRGFELLAPAGSLEIFKAVIAAGADAVYVGGDLFGARAYANNFSEEELLEAIDYAHLFGRKVYLTVNTLLKNAELTRKLYDYILPFYRRGLDAVLVQDMGVFSFIREYFPDLPIHTSTQMTITGVEGARMLQSLGAERIVMAREVSLSEMKEIYDQTGVELEAFVHGALCYCYSGQCLFSSMLGGRSGNRGRCAQPCRLAYSVLDENHNTYEKESFVLSLKDMCGIEDLNKLWEAGVYSLKIEGRMKQAPYAAGIVSFYRKYIDRFLAQKKEKVPVEKQDMQDILALGNRCGFTDAYYSRQNGPDMVTFVKPSYEKTKQGLQEKIIETYVTNPKKVPVTGVVSLSVGKPASYELTYHGETFRTEGMGVMEAQKKPLNEADVAQRMAKTGDTFFEVTDLKVHLGENVFLPNGALNQLRRDAFSMLQEKMLEPYYHCSEKAMGDEKSKNLNGHRNVENESTIVCLTEKRELLSVLLKKEFVSAIYLDFAAYGRTHFMDELAEDVAKIKKAKKQAFFAMPRIFRNEIADWFVSLANDLQNLQLDGILVRGYEELAYCRQYLPECKMITDQNVYTYNDRAQQFFAEAGVWVNTVPIELNRGEIMHRDNQRSEMIVYGYYPLMTSAQCVHKNTKACDKCPTITYLKDRYQAQFPVKNYCSACYNVVYNSLPVMLFSNIRELQKAGLRTFRLDFTMESEKMTGNVMNLLEEFLYEDRRQYPEQWKEHYTNGHYKRGVE
;
A
#
# COMPACT_ATOMS: atom_id res chain seq x y z
N MET A 1 -29.58 -35.51 -14.46
CA MET A 1 -29.43 -36.76 -13.67
C MET A 1 -28.09 -36.67 -12.96
N ASN A 2 -28.09 -35.98 -11.81
CA ASN A 2 -28.07 -36.55 -10.44
C ASN A 2 -26.63 -37.00 -10.10
N ASP A 3 -25.89 -36.49 -9.12
CA ASP A 3 -26.23 -35.84 -7.85
C ASP A 3 -25.15 -34.81 -7.44
N ARG A 4 -25.57 -33.60 -7.04
CA ARG A 4 -24.75 -32.68 -6.23
C ARG A 4 -25.37 -32.65 -4.84
N LYS A 5 -24.63 -33.14 -3.84
CA LYS A 5 -25.00 -33.06 -2.43
C LYS A 5 -24.99 -31.58 -2.00
N ASN A 6 -26.16 -31.12 -1.56
CA ASN A 6 -26.38 -29.89 -0.82
C ASN A 6 -25.53 -29.89 0.46
N ASN A 7 -24.59 -28.96 0.58
CA ASN A 7 -24.18 -28.45 1.88
C ASN A 7 -24.97 -27.16 2.11
N ASN A 8 -25.92 -27.22 3.05
CA ASN A 8 -26.68 -26.10 3.55
C ASN A 8 -25.74 -25.03 4.11
N VAL A 9 -25.51 -23.98 3.35
CA VAL A 9 -25.12 -22.68 3.91
C VAL A 9 -26.36 -22.14 4.61
N ASN A 10 -26.26 -22.07 5.93
CA ASN A 10 -27.27 -21.51 6.82
C ASN A 10 -27.54 -20.06 6.40
N THR A 11 -28.56 -19.90 5.57
CA THR A 11 -29.06 -18.62 5.06
C THR A 11 -30.24 -18.26 5.92
N ASP A 12 -29.98 -17.76 7.13
CA ASP A 12 -31.04 -17.15 7.92
C ASP A 12 -30.53 -15.95 8.72
N ASN A 13 -31.19 -14.82 8.46
CA ASN A 13 -31.24 -13.59 9.27
C ASN A 13 -29.93 -12.85 9.58
N ARG A 14 -29.39 -12.16 8.57
CA ARG A 14 -28.85 -10.80 8.76
C ARG A 14 -29.36 -9.91 7.64
N GLU A 15 -30.36 -9.08 7.94
CA GLU A 15 -30.34 -7.74 7.36
C GLU A 15 -28.98 -7.14 7.78
N ASN A 16 -27.99 -7.20 6.90
CA ASN A 16 -26.66 -6.65 7.12
C ASN A 16 -26.82 -5.13 7.25
N VAL A 17 -27.07 -4.66 8.47
CA VAL A 17 -26.87 -3.26 8.81
C VAL A 17 -25.38 -3.04 8.65
N ARG A 18 -24.96 -2.54 7.48
CA ARG A 18 -23.56 -2.17 7.23
C ARG A 18 -23.10 -1.32 8.43
N GLY A 19 -21.91 -1.63 8.95
CA GLY A 19 -21.23 -0.88 9.99
C GLY A 19 -19.88 -0.38 9.46
N PHE A 20 -19.18 0.43 10.25
CA PHE A 20 -17.78 0.71 9.99
C PHE A 20 -16.90 -0.34 10.67
N GLU A 21 -15.83 -0.74 9.99
CA GLU A 21 -14.67 -1.38 10.61
C GLU A 21 -13.68 -0.29 11.02
N LEU A 22 -13.35 -0.19 12.32
CA LEU A 22 -12.28 0.67 12.79
C LEU A 22 -10.93 -0.06 12.73
N LEU A 23 -10.10 0.28 11.75
CA LEU A 23 -8.80 -0.35 11.51
C LEU A 23 -7.67 0.46 12.17
N ALA A 24 -7.07 -0.13 13.20
CA ALA A 24 -5.99 0.48 13.98
C ALA A 24 -4.58 0.03 13.54
N PRO A 25 -3.56 0.89 13.67
CA PRO A 25 -2.16 0.49 13.52
C PRO A 25 -1.60 -0.08 14.82
N ALA A 26 -0.71 -1.07 14.73
CA ALA A 26 0.15 -1.45 15.84
C ALA A 26 1.60 -1.73 15.41
N GLY A 27 2.54 -1.14 16.15
CA GLY A 27 3.98 -1.37 16.02
C GLY A 27 4.57 -2.19 17.17
N SER A 28 3.75 -2.77 18.03
CA SER A 28 4.19 -3.72 19.05
C SER A 28 2.98 -4.47 19.59
N LEU A 29 3.21 -5.63 20.21
CA LEU A 29 2.15 -6.40 20.85
C LEU A 29 1.44 -5.63 21.97
N GLU A 30 2.17 -4.77 22.70
CA GLU A 30 1.58 -3.87 23.70
C GLU A 30 0.56 -2.90 23.06
N ILE A 31 0.97 -2.21 21.99
CA ILE A 31 0.09 -1.29 21.26
C ILE A 31 -1.10 -2.04 20.68
N PHE A 32 -0.88 -3.24 20.15
CA PHE A 32 -1.92 -4.10 19.59
C PHE A 32 -3.03 -4.42 20.60
N LYS A 33 -2.64 -4.89 21.80
CA LYS A 33 -3.58 -5.15 22.90
C LYS A 33 -4.30 -3.87 23.32
N ALA A 34 -3.59 -2.74 23.39
CA ALA A 34 -4.16 -1.46 23.77
C ALA A 34 -5.20 -0.93 22.76
N VAL A 35 -4.97 -1.05 21.46
CA VAL A 35 -5.94 -0.60 20.45
C VAL A 35 -7.18 -1.50 20.39
N ILE A 36 -7.03 -2.81 20.62
CA ILE A 36 -8.19 -3.72 20.79
C ILE A 36 -9.01 -3.32 22.02
N ALA A 37 -8.34 -3.04 23.14
CA ALA A 37 -9.01 -2.56 24.35
C ALA A 37 -9.72 -1.22 24.12
N ALA A 38 -9.15 -0.33 23.30
CA ALA A 38 -9.74 0.94 22.90
C ALA A 38 -10.93 0.83 21.92
N GLY A 39 -11.17 -0.36 21.35
CA GLY A 39 -12.33 -0.62 20.49
C GLY A 39 -12.03 -0.73 19.00
N ALA A 40 -10.79 -1.04 18.61
CA ALA A 40 -10.48 -1.42 17.23
C ALA A 40 -11.23 -2.70 16.83
N ASP A 41 -11.76 -2.73 15.61
CA ASP A 41 -12.42 -3.91 15.03
C ASP A 41 -11.41 -4.82 14.33
N ALA A 42 -10.36 -4.21 13.76
CA ALA A 42 -9.23 -4.88 13.15
C ALA A 42 -7.93 -4.11 13.44
N VAL A 43 -6.79 -4.80 13.40
CA VAL A 43 -5.47 -4.20 13.60
C VAL A 43 -4.54 -4.61 12.47
N TYR A 44 -3.90 -3.64 11.81
CA TYR A 44 -2.84 -3.94 10.84
C TYR A 44 -1.44 -3.82 11.45
N VAL A 45 -0.60 -4.80 11.13
CA VAL A 45 0.74 -4.98 11.70
C VAL A 45 1.76 -5.27 10.61
N GLY A 46 3.04 -5.05 10.92
CA GLY A 46 4.15 -5.54 10.10
C GLY A 46 4.96 -6.55 10.89
N GLY A 47 5.29 -7.67 10.26
CA GLY A 47 6.32 -8.56 10.78
C GLY A 47 7.72 -8.10 10.39
N ASP A 48 8.71 -8.93 10.70
CA ASP A 48 10.13 -8.70 10.46
C ASP A 48 10.51 -8.51 8.97
N LEU A 49 9.68 -9.01 8.04
CA LEU A 49 9.87 -8.91 6.60
C LEU A 49 8.71 -8.22 5.86
N PHE A 50 8.99 -7.72 4.67
CA PHE A 50 8.04 -7.30 3.62
C PHE A 50 6.99 -6.21 3.96
N GLY A 51 7.13 -5.51 5.09
CA GLY A 51 6.26 -4.38 5.47
C GLY A 51 6.82 -2.99 5.16
N ALA A 52 5.96 -2.05 4.75
CA ALA A 52 6.33 -0.68 4.35
C ALA A 52 6.76 0.30 5.49
N ARG A 53 7.29 -0.20 6.61
CA ARG A 53 7.95 0.58 7.69
C ARG A 53 9.08 -0.26 8.31
N ALA A 54 10.23 -0.33 7.64
CA ALA A 54 11.37 -1.11 8.09
C ALA A 54 11.94 -0.65 9.46
N TYR A 55 11.68 0.59 9.86
CA TYR A 55 12.16 1.18 11.12
C TYR A 55 11.11 1.21 12.24
N ALA A 56 9.92 0.65 12.02
CA ALA A 56 9.00 0.42 13.12
C ALA A 56 9.52 -0.74 13.99
N ASN A 57 9.13 -0.77 15.26
CA ASN A 57 9.17 -2.02 16.02
C ASN A 57 8.22 -2.97 15.25
N ASN A 58 8.77 -4.01 14.65
CA ASN A 58 8.00 -4.98 13.88
C ASN A 58 7.91 -6.26 14.72
N PHE A 59 6.84 -7.02 14.50
CA PHE A 59 6.54 -8.21 15.30
C PHE A 59 7.51 -9.33 14.93
N SER A 60 7.99 -10.06 15.95
CA SER A 60 8.55 -11.39 15.74
C SER A 60 7.45 -12.37 15.30
N GLU A 61 7.86 -13.55 14.82
CA GLU A 61 6.90 -14.62 14.49
C GLU A 61 6.03 -15.00 15.70
N GLU A 62 6.65 -15.20 16.87
CA GLU A 62 5.95 -15.54 18.12
C GLU A 62 4.96 -14.46 18.54
N GLU A 63 5.37 -13.18 18.49
CA GLU A 63 4.50 -12.06 18.85
C GLU A 63 3.32 -11.93 17.89
N LEU A 64 3.52 -12.20 16.59
CA LEU A 64 2.46 -12.13 15.59
C LEU A 64 1.48 -13.29 15.72
N LEU A 65 1.95 -14.51 16.01
CA LEU A 65 1.08 -15.63 16.33
C LEU A 65 0.24 -15.35 17.59
N GLU A 66 0.85 -14.78 18.64
CA GLU A 66 0.12 -14.35 19.84
C GLU A 66 -0.90 -13.24 19.50
N ALA A 67 -0.56 -12.30 18.63
CA ALA A 67 -1.45 -11.22 18.23
C ALA A 67 -2.68 -11.74 17.47
N ILE A 68 -2.50 -12.72 16.56
CA ILE A 68 -3.59 -13.40 15.85
C ILE A 68 -4.54 -14.06 16.87
N ASP A 69 -3.99 -14.87 17.77
CA ASP A 69 -4.78 -15.54 18.81
C ASP A 69 -5.54 -14.54 19.68
N TYR A 70 -4.84 -13.51 20.15
CA TYR A 70 -5.44 -12.47 20.97
C TYR A 70 -6.60 -11.80 20.25
N ALA A 71 -6.43 -11.40 18.99
CA ALA A 71 -7.51 -10.76 18.23
C ALA A 71 -8.72 -11.68 18.09
N HIS A 72 -8.54 -12.94 17.69
CA HIS A 72 -9.63 -13.89 17.51
C HIS A 72 -10.39 -14.19 18.81
N LEU A 73 -9.69 -14.27 19.94
CA LEU A 73 -10.30 -14.40 21.27
C LEU A 73 -11.21 -13.20 21.63
N PHE A 74 -10.97 -12.02 21.05
CA PHE A 74 -11.81 -10.82 21.18
C PHE A 74 -12.76 -10.60 19.99
N GLY A 75 -12.85 -11.55 19.04
CA GLY A 75 -13.65 -11.43 17.82
C GLY A 75 -13.17 -10.32 16.89
N ARG A 76 -11.86 -10.05 16.88
CA ARG A 76 -11.18 -9.00 16.09
C ARG A 76 -10.28 -9.63 15.03
N LYS A 77 -9.92 -8.84 14.02
CA LYS A 77 -9.13 -9.30 12.88
C LYS A 77 -7.71 -8.75 12.87
N VAL A 78 -6.79 -9.49 12.26
CA VAL A 78 -5.38 -9.10 12.06
C VAL A 78 -5.02 -9.04 10.60
N TYR A 79 -4.48 -7.91 10.15
CA TYR A 79 -4.01 -7.74 8.78
C TYR A 79 -2.50 -7.57 8.74
N LEU A 80 -1.81 -8.42 7.99
CA LEU A 80 -0.36 -8.37 7.85
C LEU A 80 0.05 -7.52 6.64
N THR A 81 0.97 -6.58 6.83
CA THR A 81 1.53 -5.83 5.70
C THR A 81 2.56 -6.66 4.95
N VAL A 82 2.26 -7.03 3.70
CA VAL A 82 3.19 -7.64 2.71
C VAL A 82 3.24 -6.71 1.49
N ASN A 83 3.45 -5.42 1.76
CA ASN A 83 3.19 -4.33 0.84
C ASN A 83 4.45 -3.63 0.32
N THR A 84 5.61 -4.29 0.39
CA THR A 84 6.82 -3.85 -0.31
C THR A 84 6.93 -4.49 -1.69
N LEU A 85 7.68 -3.88 -2.60
CA LEU A 85 8.08 -4.50 -3.87
C LEU A 85 9.18 -5.53 -3.63
N LEU A 86 9.02 -6.77 -4.10
CA LEU A 86 9.95 -7.88 -3.84
C LEU A 86 10.82 -8.18 -5.06
N LYS A 87 12.12 -8.36 -4.83
CA LYS A 87 13.07 -8.86 -5.83
C LYS A 87 12.88 -10.38 -6.01
N ASN A 88 13.30 -10.94 -7.16
CA ASN A 88 13.20 -12.39 -7.44
C ASN A 88 13.64 -13.26 -6.27
N ALA A 89 14.84 -13.02 -5.71
CA ALA A 89 15.37 -13.84 -4.63
C ALA A 89 14.58 -13.73 -3.32
N GLU A 90 13.91 -12.60 -3.06
CA GLU A 90 13.06 -12.42 -1.88
C GLU A 90 11.74 -13.18 -2.04
N LEU A 91 11.13 -13.07 -3.22
CA LEU A 91 9.87 -13.74 -3.55
C LEU A 91 10.03 -15.26 -3.52
N THR A 92 11.03 -15.81 -4.21
CA THR A 92 11.13 -17.26 -4.40
C THR A 92 11.72 -18.02 -3.21
N ARG A 93 12.47 -17.36 -2.32
CA ARG A 93 13.22 -18.05 -1.24
C ARG A 93 12.69 -17.82 0.16
N LYS A 94 11.80 -16.83 0.36
CA LYS A 94 11.40 -16.40 1.72
C LYS A 94 9.89 -16.23 1.88
N LEU A 95 9.18 -15.81 0.84
CA LEU A 95 7.78 -15.40 0.97
C LEU A 95 6.85 -16.53 1.44
N TYR A 96 7.05 -17.75 0.90
CA TYR A 96 6.25 -18.92 1.30
C TYR A 96 6.37 -19.22 2.79
N ASP A 97 7.60 -19.47 3.24
CA ASP A 97 7.89 -19.86 4.61
C ASP A 97 7.52 -18.76 5.61
N TYR A 98 7.63 -17.50 5.18
CA TYR A 98 7.21 -16.36 5.98
C TYR A 98 5.69 -16.29 6.20
N ILE A 99 4.87 -16.54 5.18
CA ILE A 99 3.41 -16.44 5.29
C ILE A 99 2.81 -17.69 5.95
N LEU A 100 3.37 -18.87 5.69
CA LEU A 100 2.82 -20.16 6.11
C LEU A 100 2.41 -20.27 7.60
N PRO A 101 3.23 -19.87 8.60
CA PRO A 101 2.84 -20.00 10.00
C PRO A 101 1.63 -19.12 10.34
N PHE A 102 1.59 -17.89 9.83
CA PHE A 102 0.48 -16.97 10.08
C PHE A 102 -0.79 -17.40 9.35
N TYR A 103 -0.66 -17.92 8.12
CA TYR A 103 -1.77 -18.51 7.38
C TYR A 103 -2.40 -19.65 8.18
N ARG A 104 -1.60 -20.62 8.65
CA ARG A 104 -2.11 -21.74 9.44
C ARG A 104 -2.76 -21.31 10.75
N ARG A 105 -2.27 -20.22 11.35
CA ARG A 105 -2.84 -19.62 12.57
C ARG A 105 -4.14 -18.84 12.33
N GLY A 106 -4.55 -18.63 11.08
CA GLY A 106 -5.80 -17.94 10.74
C GLY A 106 -5.65 -16.45 10.43
N LEU A 107 -4.51 -16.01 9.90
CA LEU A 107 -4.31 -14.62 9.47
C LEU A 107 -5.47 -14.13 8.59
N ASP A 108 -6.12 -13.02 8.97
CA ASP A 108 -7.38 -12.60 8.35
C ASP A 108 -7.21 -11.90 7.00
N ALA A 109 -6.08 -11.23 6.75
CA ALA A 109 -5.77 -10.67 5.43
C ALA A 109 -4.30 -10.26 5.30
N VAL A 110 -3.84 -10.08 4.06
CA VAL A 110 -2.59 -9.40 3.74
C VAL A 110 -2.82 -8.10 2.95
N LEU A 111 -2.03 -7.08 3.24
CA LEU A 111 -1.98 -5.86 2.42
C LEU A 111 -0.88 -6.01 1.36
N VAL A 112 -1.22 -5.93 0.07
CA VAL A 112 -0.31 -6.26 -1.04
C VAL A 112 -0.19 -5.11 -2.03
N GLN A 113 1.02 -4.82 -2.49
CA GLN A 113 1.29 -3.87 -3.60
C GLN A 113 1.81 -4.56 -4.86
N ASP A 114 2.70 -5.54 -4.70
CA ASP A 114 3.43 -6.18 -5.79
C ASP A 114 2.56 -7.25 -6.47
N MET A 115 2.35 -7.15 -7.79
CA MET A 115 1.52 -8.13 -8.51
C MET A 115 2.12 -9.54 -8.59
N GLY A 116 3.43 -9.66 -8.39
CA GLY A 116 4.09 -10.95 -8.20
C GLY A 116 3.69 -11.58 -6.87
N VAL A 117 3.67 -10.80 -5.79
CA VAL A 117 3.17 -11.23 -4.47
C VAL A 117 1.67 -11.52 -4.52
N PHE A 118 0.89 -10.68 -5.19
CA PHE A 118 -0.54 -10.89 -5.39
C PHE A 118 -0.81 -12.26 -6.02
N SER A 119 -0.17 -12.52 -7.17
CA SER A 119 -0.31 -13.79 -7.90
C SER A 119 0.23 -14.96 -7.09
N PHE A 120 1.27 -14.76 -6.29
CA PHE A 120 1.85 -15.77 -5.40
C PHE A 120 0.85 -16.22 -4.32
N ILE A 121 0.23 -15.26 -3.63
CA ILE A 121 -0.73 -15.56 -2.56
C ILE A 121 -1.97 -16.25 -3.14
N ARG A 122 -2.49 -15.81 -4.29
CA ARG A 122 -3.62 -16.49 -4.95
C ARG A 122 -3.29 -17.93 -5.36
N GLU A 123 -2.04 -18.24 -5.69
CA GLU A 123 -1.63 -19.61 -6.03
C GLU A 123 -1.49 -20.49 -4.78
N TYR A 124 -0.72 -20.05 -3.79
CA TYR A 124 -0.26 -20.88 -2.68
C TYR A 124 -1.12 -20.78 -1.40
N PHE A 125 -1.82 -19.66 -1.21
CA PHE A 125 -2.67 -19.37 -0.05
C PHE A 125 -4.04 -18.87 -0.52
N PRO A 126 -4.82 -19.72 -1.24
CA PRO A 126 -6.02 -19.29 -1.94
C PRO A 126 -7.11 -18.71 -1.02
N ASP A 127 -7.16 -19.16 0.23
CA ASP A 127 -8.18 -18.71 1.19
C ASP A 127 -7.76 -17.47 1.97
N LEU A 128 -6.53 -16.95 1.79
CA LEU A 128 -6.03 -15.76 2.50
C LEU A 128 -6.48 -14.46 1.82
N PRO A 129 -7.38 -13.66 2.40
CA PRO A 129 -7.88 -12.45 1.78
C PRO A 129 -6.77 -11.46 1.41
N ILE A 130 -6.90 -10.84 0.24
CA ILE A 130 -5.98 -9.79 -0.22
C ILE A 130 -6.69 -8.44 -0.15
N HIS A 131 -6.11 -7.54 0.63
CA HIS A 131 -6.42 -6.11 0.59
C HIS A 131 -5.34 -5.40 -0.23
N THR A 132 -5.72 -4.52 -1.15
CA THR A 132 -4.71 -3.78 -1.91
C THR A 132 -3.98 -2.79 -1.00
N SER A 133 -2.71 -2.50 -1.28
CA SER A 133 -2.00 -1.42 -0.61
C SER A 133 -2.39 -0.10 -1.26
N THR A 134 -2.52 0.97 -0.46
CA THR A 134 -2.66 2.35 -0.97
C THR A 134 -1.55 2.71 -1.97
N GLN A 135 -0.38 2.03 -1.88
CA GLN A 135 0.74 2.22 -2.80
C GLN A 135 0.50 1.69 -4.23
N MET A 136 -0.61 1.01 -4.50
CA MET A 136 -1.02 0.65 -5.86
C MET A 136 -1.65 1.84 -6.61
N THR A 137 -1.86 2.98 -5.94
CA THR A 137 -2.39 4.22 -6.54
C THR A 137 -3.77 4.04 -7.19
N ILE A 138 -4.67 3.28 -6.56
CA ILE A 138 -6.02 3.10 -7.11
C ILE A 138 -6.86 4.35 -6.87
N THR A 139 -7.35 4.92 -7.97
CA THR A 139 -8.01 6.24 -8.05
C THR A 139 -9.34 6.21 -8.80
N GLY A 140 -9.68 5.12 -9.49
CA GLY A 140 -10.89 5.05 -10.31
C GLY A 140 -11.58 3.68 -10.36
N VAL A 141 -12.77 3.68 -10.97
CA VAL A 141 -13.67 2.51 -11.07
C VAL A 141 -12.98 1.34 -11.76
N GLU A 142 -12.34 1.58 -12.90
CA GLU A 142 -11.78 0.50 -13.74
C GLU A 142 -10.60 -0.20 -13.07
N GLY A 143 -9.73 0.55 -12.37
CA GLY A 143 -8.64 -0.02 -11.57
C GLY A 143 -9.17 -0.86 -10.40
N ALA A 144 -10.18 -0.36 -9.69
CA ALA A 144 -10.83 -1.09 -8.60
C ALA A 144 -11.51 -2.39 -9.09
N ARG A 145 -12.28 -2.31 -10.17
CA ARG A 145 -12.95 -3.47 -10.80
C ARG A 145 -11.95 -4.51 -11.28
N MET A 146 -10.85 -4.07 -11.89
CA MET A 146 -9.78 -4.97 -12.32
C MET A 146 -9.23 -5.76 -11.13
N LEU A 147 -8.84 -5.09 -10.04
CA LEU A 147 -8.25 -5.77 -8.87
C LEU A 147 -9.27 -6.65 -8.14
N GLN A 148 -10.53 -6.22 -8.05
CA GLN A 148 -11.63 -7.03 -7.53
C GLN A 148 -11.79 -8.33 -8.35
N SER A 149 -11.76 -8.25 -9.68
CA SER A 149 -11.88 -9.42 -10.56
C SER A 149 -10.70 -10.41 -10.43
N LEU A 150 -9.56 -9.94 -9.94
CA LEU A 150 -8.38 -10.76 -9.65
C LEU A 150 -8.42 -11.40 -8.26
N GLY A 151 -9.43 -11.07 -7.45
CA GLY A 151 -9.65 -11.64 -6.12
C GLY A 151 -9.17 -10.76 -4.96
N ALA A 152 -9.04 -9.44 -5.17
CA ALA A 152 -8.93 -8.50 -4.06
C ALA A 152 -10.31 -8.32 -3.41
N GLU A 153 -10.40 -8.53 -2.10
CA GLU A 153 -11.66 -8.34 -1.36
C GLU A 153 -11.89 -6.87 -1.00
N ARG A 154 -10.79 -6.12 -0.84
CA ARG A 154 -10.81 -4.73 -0.39
C ARG A 154 -9.80 -3.87 -1.12
N ILE A 155 -10.23 -2.67 -1.48
CA ILE A 155 -9.38 -1.65 -2.10
C ILE A 155 -9.04 -0.57 -1.07
N VAL A 156 -7.75 -0.45 -0.74
CA VAL A 156 -7.26 0.68 0.06
C VAL A 156 -7.02 1.85 -0.88
N MET A 157 -7.87 2.87 -0.77
CA MET A 157 -7.86 4.00 -1.69
C MET A 157 -6.55 4.79 -1.62
N ALA A 158 -6.13 5.34 -2.77
CA ALA A 158 -5.12 6.38 -2.75
C ALA A 158 -5.63 7.58 -1.93
N ARG A 159 -4.75 8.22 -1.16
CA ARG A 159 -5.13 9.29 -0.23
C ARG A 159 -5.68 10.53 -0.93
N GLU A 160 -5.40 10.67 -2.22
CA GLU A 160 -5.77 11.81 -3.06
C GLU A 160 -7.19 11.71 -3.64
N VAL A 161 -7.90 10.61 -3.38
CA VAL A 161 -9.26 10.36 -3.89
C VAL A 161 -10.29 11.05 -2.98
N SER A 162 -11.23 11.76 -3.59
CA SER A 162 -12.33 12.47 -2.95
C SER A 162 -13.48 11.54 -2.56
N LEU A 163 -14.40 12.05 -1.73
CA LEU A 163 -15.59 11.29 -1.32
C LEU A 163 -16.53 11.00 -2.49
N SER A 164 -16.64 11.91 -3.47
CA SER A 164 -17.45 11.69 -4.67
C SER A 164 -16.87 10.60 -5.56
N GLU A 165 -15.55 10.58 -5.74
CA GLU A 165 -14.87 9.52 -6.51
C GLU A 165 -15.00 8.16 -5.80
N MET A 166 -14.83 8.12 -4.47
CA MET A 166 -15.06 6.88 -3.70
C MET A 166 -16.50 6.39 -3.82
N LYS A 167 -17.47 7.31 -3.76
CA LYS A 167 -18.89 6.99 -3.95
C LYS A 167 -19.14 6.33 -5.30
N GLU A 168 -18.59 6.91 -6.37
CA GLU A 168 -18.73 6.39 -7.71
C GLU A 168 -18.13 4.98 -7.84
N ILE A 169 -16.94 4.76 -7.29
CA ILE A 169 -16.29 3.45 -7.26
C ILE A 169 -17.18 2.44 -6.54
N TYR A 170 -17.70 2.78 -5.36
CA TYR A 170 -18.58 1.89 -4.61
C TYR A 170 -19.87 1.59 -5.36
N ASP A 171 -20.56 2.61 -5.88
CA ASP A 171 -21.84 2.45 -6.57
C ASP A 171 -21.71 1.56 -7.83
N GLN A 172 -20.55 1.59 -8.51
CA GLN A 172 -20.31 0.83 -9.74
C GLN A 172 -19.65 -0.54 -9.56
N THR A 173 -19.03 -0.81 -8.41
CA THR A 173 -18.26 -2.06 -8.17
C THR A 173 -18.74 -2.87 -6.97
N GLY A 174 -19.36 -2.21 -5.98
CA GLY A 174 -19.74 -2.81 -4.71
C GLY A 174 -18.57 -3.33 -3.86
N VAL A 175 -17.31 -3.05 -4.24
CA VAL A 175 -16.12 -3.54 -3.54
C VAL A 175 -15.97 -2.88 -2.16
N GLU A 176 -15.37 -3.57 -1.19
CA GLU A 176 -15.05 -2.95 0.09
C GLU A 176 -14.01 -1.83 -0.10
N LEU A 177 -14.34 -0.63 0.35
CA LEU A 177 -13.43 0.51 0.34
C LEU A 177 -12.83 0.75 1.73
N GLU A 178 -11.51 0.92 1.76
CA GLU A 178 -10.77 1.36 2.94
C GLU A 178 -10.14 2.72 2.72
N ALA A 179 -10.42 3.66 3.62
CA ALA A 179 -9.93 5.02 3.54
C ALA A 179 -9.15 5.41 4.81
N PHE A 180 -8.04 6.12 4.64
CA PHE A 180 -7.35 6.72 5.78
C PHE A 180 -8.22 7.81 6.38
N VAL A 181 -8.41 7.82 7.70
CA VAL A 181 -9.23 8.85 8.38
C VAL A 181 -8.42 9.71 9.35
N HIS A 182 -7.25 9.26 9.80
CA HIS A 182 -6.45 10.01 10.76
C HIS A 182 -4.95 9.79 10.56
N GLY A 183 -4.15 10.81 10.84
CA GLY A 183 -2.69 10.73 10.89
C GLY A 183 -1.99 11.36 9.68
N ALA A 184 -0.72 11.02 9.49
CA ALA A 184 0.14 11.73 8.55
C ALA A 184 -0.24 11.50 7.07
N LEU A 185 -0.41 12.60 6.32
CA LEU A 185 -0.60 12.55 4.87
C LEU A 185 0.73 12.49 4.11
N CYS A 186 0.75 11.71 3.04
CA CYS A 186 1.84 11.68 2.05
C CYS A 186 1.66 12.84 1.06
N TYR A 187 2.74 13.53 0.73
CA TYR A 187 2.71 14.61 -0.28
C TYR A 187 2.53 14.08 -1.71
N CYS A 188 3.09 12.90 -1.96
CA CYS A 188 3.08 12.23 -3.25
C CYS A 188 1.87 11.33 -3.37
N TYR A 189 1.32 11.18 -4.58
CA TYR A 189 0.37 10.12 -4.88
C TYR A 189 0.90 8.80 -4.35
N SER A 190 0.02 8.05 -3.71
CA SER A 190 0.41 6.91 -2.90
C SER A 190 1.14 5.87 -3.77
N GLY A 191 2.41 5.59 -3.47
CA GLY A 191 3.26 4.67 -4.27
C GLY A 191 4.15 5.34 -5.33
N GLN A 192 3.91 6.60 -5.67
CA GLN A 192 4.56 7.30 -6.80
C GLN A 192 5.79 8.14 -6.39
N CYS A 193 6.45 7.77 -5.29
CA CYS A 193 7.59 8.52 -4.73
C CYS A 193 8.89 7.72 -4.76
N LEU A 194 9.85 8.21 -5.54
CA LEU A 194 11.21 7.68 -5.67
C LEU A 194 12.26 8.63 -5.09
N PHE A 195 11.87 9.79 -4.57
CA PHE A 195 12.81 10.83 -4.12
C PHE A 195 13.79 10.34 -3.04
N SER A 196 13.27 9.65 -2.03
CA SER A 196 14.09 9.06 -0.95
C SER A 196 15.06 8.01 -1.50
N SER A 197 14.62 7.25 -2.50
CA SER A 197 15.43 6.23 -3.14
C SER A 197 16.58 6.87 -3.93
N MET A 198 16.26 7.75 -4.87
CA MET A 198 17.24 8.32 -5.80
C MET A 198 18.32 9.16 -5.11
N LEU A 199 17.99 9.79 -3.97
CA LEU A 199 18.96 10.54 -3.19
C LEU A 199 19.85 9.69 -2.29
N GLY A 200 19.29 8.63 -1.68
CA GLY A 200 19.95 7.97 -0.54
C GLY A 200 19.88 6.44 -0.50
N GLY A 201 19.38 5.79 -1.56
CA GLY A 201 19.23 4.33 -1.62
C GLY A 201 18.10 3.76 -0.77
N ARG A 202 17.33 4.62 -0.09
CA ARG A 202 16.28 4.24 0.86
C ARG A 202 14.91 4.30 0.18
N SER A 203 14.44 3.18 -0.35
CA SER A 203 13.19 3.13 -1.12
C SER A 203 11.97 3.31 -0.23
N GLY A 204 11.12 4.27 -0.57
CA GLY A 204 9.82 4.44 0.09
C GLY A 204 8.88 3.27 -0.19
N ASN A 205 8.95 2.71 -1.40
CA ASN A 205 8.14 1.58 -1.84
C ASN A 205 8.61 0.23 -1.29
N ARG A 206 9.79 0.21 -0.65
CA ARG A 206 10.27 -0.91 0.17
C ARG A 206 10.32 -0.59 1.67
N GLY A 207 9.57 0.43 2.10
CA GLY A 207 9.35 0.72 3.51
C GLY A 207 10.46 1.46 4.24
N ARG A 208 11.46 1.99 3.52
CA ARG A 208 12.64 2.66 4.09
C ARG A 208 12.64 4.19 3.93
N CYS A 209 11.51 4.80 3.55
CA CYS A 209 11.40 6.24 3.27
C CYS A 209 12.10 7.13 4.31
N ALA A 210 13.05 7.95 3.85
CA ALA A 210 13.78 8.93 4.66
C ALA A 210 13.05 10.29 4.78
N GLN A 211 11.81 10.36 4.28
CA GLN A 211 10.91 11.51 4.41
C GLN A 211 11.48 12.84 3.86
N PRO A 212 12.03 12.89 2.62
CA PRO A 212 12.58 14.14 2.06
C PRO A 212 11.52 15.25 1.95
N CYS A 213 10.25 14.91 1.74
CA CYS A 213 9.14 15.87 1.74
C CYS A 213 8.94 16.61 3.07
N ARG A 214 9.58 16.16 4.16
CA ARG A 214 9.51 16.81 5.49
C ARG A 214 10.65 17.77 5.75
N LEU A 215 11.54 17.99 4.77
CA LEU A 215 12.65 18.93 4.86
C LEU A 215 12.25 20.30 4.30
N ALA A 216 13.03 21.33 4.66
CA ALA A 216 12.90 22.67 4.13
C ALA A 216 13.57 22.77 2.75
N TYR A 217 12.96 23.54 1.85
CA TYR A 217 13.46 23.85 0.52
C TYR A 217 13.31 25.34 0.24
N SER A 218 14.22 25.91 -0.55
CA SER A 218 13.96 27.20 -1.21
C SER A 218 13.34 26.96 -2.58
N VAL A 219 12.40 27.81 -3.00
CA VAL A 219 11.76 27.70 -4.32
C VAL A 219 12.26 28.80 -5.24
N LEU A 220 12.69 28.38 -6.43
CA LEU A 220 13.26 29.21 -7.46
C LEU A 220 12.35 29.22 -8.70
N ASP A 221 12.38 30.33 -9.45
CA ASP A 221 11.71 30.44 -10.76
C ASP A 221 12.54 29.82 -11.90
N GLU A 222 12.04 29.90 -13.13
CA GLU A 222 12.70 29.38 -14.34
C GLU A 222 14.08 30.02 -14.61
N ASN A 223 14.30 31.24 -14.09
CA ASN A 223 15.56 31.98 -14.18
C ASN A 223 16.47 31.72 -12.97
N HIS A 224 16.13 30.73 -12.14
CA HIS A 224 16.84 30.36 -10.91
C HIS A 224 16.86 31.46 -9.82
N ASN A 225 15.96 32.44 -9.88
CA ASN A 225 15.82 33.43 -8.81
C ASN A 225 14.98 32.86 -7.66
N THR A 226 15.49 32.97 -6.43
CA THR A 226 14.78 32.49 -5.24
C THR A 226 13.68 33.47 -4.83
N TYR A 227 12.44 33.00 -4.72
CA TYR A 227 11.30 33.80 -4.28
C TYR A 227 10.63 33.27 -3.00
N GLU A 228 10.93 32.03 -2.59
CA GLU A 228 10.51 31.43 -1.32
C GLU A 228 11.75 30.78 -0.67
N LYS A 229 12.00 31.01 0.62
CA LYS A 229 13.26 30.62 1.28
C LYS A 229 13.02 29.68 2.44
N GLU A 230 13.75 28.56 2.44
CA GLU A 230 13.79 27.59 3.55
C GLU A 230 12.40 27.20 4.11
N SER A 231 11.45 26.96 3.20
CA SER A 231 10.06 26.67 3.51
C SER A 231 9.74 25.19 3.34
N PHE A 232 8.78 24.67 4.10
CA PHE A 232 8.39 23.26 4.12
C PHE A 232 7.33 22.93 3.06
N VAL A 233 7.54 23.41 1.82
CA VAL A 233 6.56 23.40 0.71
C VAL A 233 6.06 22.02 0.27
N LEU A 234 6.73 20.95 0.70
CA LEU A 234 6.35 19.55 0.45
C LEU A 234 5.75 18.84 1.67
N SER A 235 5.60 19.50 2.82
CA SER A 235 5.14 18.84 4.04
C SER A 235 3.66 19.06 4.26
N LEU A 236 2.82 18.05 4.07
CA LEU A 236 1.39 18.13 4.40
C LEU A 236 1.13 18.13 5.91
N LYS A 237 0.04 18.77 6.33
CA LYS A 237 -0.58 18.58 7.65
C LYS A 237 -1.08 17.15 7.81
N ASP A 238 -1.39 16.76 9.04
CA ASP A 238 -2.03 15.48 9.32
C ASP A 238 -3.52 15.56 8.94
N MET A 239 -4.14 14.44 8.60
CA MET A 239 -5.59 14.40 8.34
C MET A 239 -6.38 14.05 9.60
N CYS A 240 -7.62 14.53 9.66
CA CYS A 240 -8.60 14.11 10.65
C CYS A 240 -10.02 14.14 10.05
N GLY A 241 -10.60 12.96 9.79
CA GLY A 241 -11.92 12.78 9.19
C GLY A 241 -13.00 12.38 10.19
N ILE A 242 -12.79 12.59 11.50
CA ILE A 242 -13.74 12.19 12.55
C ILE A 242 -15.09 12.92 12.44
N GLU A 243 -15.11 14.14 11.88
CA GLU A 243 -16.33 14.90 11.60
C GLU A 243 -17.03 14.49 10.30
N ASP A 244 -16.38 13.66 9.47
CA ASP A 244 -16.84 13.26 8.13
C ASP A 244 -17.43 11.84 8.10
N LEU A 245 -17.70 11.21 9.26
CA LEU A 245 -18.23 9.85 9.34
C LEU A 245 -19.49 9.63 8.48
N ASN A 246 -20.42 10.61 8.46
CA ASN A 246 -21.62 10.50 7.62
C ASN A 246 -21.29 10.52 6.12
N LYS A 247 -20.32 11.34 5.69
CA LYS A 247 -19.96 11.43 4.28
C LYS A 247 -19.14 10.22 3.83
N LEU A 248 -18.26 9.72 4.70
CA LEU A 248 -17.52 8.47 4.47
C LEU A 248 -18.48 7.29 4.30
N TRP A 249 -19.53 7.26 5.13
CA TRP A 249 -20.59 6.26 5.05
C TRP A 249 -21.31 6.33 3.69
N GLU A 250 -21.78 7.52 3.31
CA GLU A 250 -22.44 7.80 2.02
C GLU A 250 -21.55 7.48 0.82
N ALA A 251 -20.23 7.67 0.96
CA ALA A 251 -19.23 7.39 -0.07
C ALA A 251 -18.86 5.91 -0.23
N GLY A 252 -19.52 4.99 0.50
CA GLY A 252 -19.21 3.57 0.34
C GLY A 252 -18.04 3.06 1.17
N VAL A 253 -17.42 3.89 2.03
CA VAL A 253 -16.30 3.47 2.88
C VAL A 253 -16.78 2.45 3.91
N TYR A 254 -16.06 1.34 4.01
CA TYR A 254 -16.31 0.27 4.97
C TYR A 254 -15.27 0.29 6.10
N SER A 255 -13.98 0.36 5.77
CA SER A 255 -12.88 0.37 6.74
C SER A 255 -12.29 1.77 6.93
N LEU A 256 -12.30 2.24 8.19
CA LEU A 256 -11.75 3.52 8.62
C LEU A 256 -10.34 3.30 9.18
N LYS A 257 -9.34 3.61 8.37
CA LYS A 257 -7.94 3.32 8.68
C LYS A 257 -7.24 4.48 9.38
N ILE A 258 -6.70 4.23 10.56
CA ILE A 258 -5.84 5.19 11.28
C ILE A 258 -4.38 4.94 10.90
N GLU A 259 -3.64 5.99 10.52
CA GLU A 259 -2.17 5.91 10.40
C GLU A 259 -1.49 6.26 11.72
N GLY A 260 -0.53 5.42 12.09
CA GLY A 260 0.30 5.58 13.27
C GLY A 260 1.18 4.38 13.63
N ARG A 261 1.64 3.52 12.70
CA ARG A 261 2.41 2.31 13.08
C ARG A 261 3.71 2.61 13.86
N MET A 262 4.28 3.80 13.67
CA MET A 262 5.47 4.28 14.39
C MET A 262 5.14 5.18 15.60
N LYS A 263 3.85 5.33 15.95
CA LYS A 263 3.40 6.16 17.07
C LYS A 263 3.35 5.34 18.36
N GLN A 264 3.36 6.03 19.49
CA GLN A 264 3.30 5.39 20.81
C GLN A 264 1.88 4.96 21.17
N ALA A 265 1.75 4.07 22.16
CA ALA A 265 0.47 3.56 22.64
C ALA A 265 -0.56 4.67 22.99
N PRO A 266 -0.21 5.80 23.64
CA PRO A 266 -1.19 6.84 23.96
C PRO A 266 -1.83 7.47 22.73
N TYR A 267 -1.07 7.65 21.64
CA TYR A 267 -1.61 8.14 20.38
C TYR A 267 -2.54 7.08 19.77
N ALA A 268 -2.05 5.85 19.62
CA ALA A 268 -2.80 4.80 18.91
C ALA A 268 -4.12 4.47 19.62
N ALA A 269 -4.07 4.12 20.91
CA ALA A 269 -5.27 3.81 21.69
C ALA A 269 -6.17 5.03 21.89
N GLY A 270 -5.58 6.22 22.11
CA GLY A 270 -6.32 7.48 22.23
C GLY A 270 -7.18 7.78 21.00
N ILE A 271 -6.56 7.83 19.82
CA ILE A 271 -7.28 8.09 18.56
C ILE A 271 -8.33 7.00 18.31
N VAL A 272 -8.02 5.72 18.53
CA VAL A 272 -8.99 4.63 18.39
C VAL A 272 -10.20 4.84 19.31
N SER A 273 -9.99 5.15 20.59
CA SER A 273 -11.09 5.36 21.55
C SER A 273 -12.01 6.52 21.16
N PHE A 274 -11.46 7.62 20.64
CA PHE A 274 -12.26 8.74 20.14
C PHE A 274 -13.07 8.33 18.90
N TYR A 275 -12.44 7.70 17.91
CA TYR A 275 -13.17 7.22 16.73
C TYR A 275 -14.27 6.22 17.12
N ARG A 276 -14.00 5.26 18.01
CA ARG A 276 -15.01 4.32 18.52
C ARG A 276 -16.20 5.05 19.15
N LYS A 277 -15.96 6.02 20.04
CA LYS A 277 -17.00 6.87 20.66
C LYS A 277 -17.91 7.50 19.60
N TYR A 278 -17.33 8.07 18.54
CA TYR A 278 -18.11 8.78 17.51
C TYR A 278 -18.76 7.85 16.48
N ILE A 279 -18.14 6.71 16.15
CA ILE A 279 -18.75 5.67 15.32
C ILE A 279 -19.98 5.08 16.03
N ASP A 280 -19.89 4.75 17.32
CA ASP A 280 -21.01 4.20 18.09
C ASP A 280 -22.18 5.18 18.14
N ARG A 281 -21.90 6.46 18.41
CA ARG A 281 -22.91 7.53 18.37
C ARG A 281 -23.54 7.67 16.99
N PHE A 282 -22.73 7.64 15.94
CA PHE A 282 -23.18 7.75 14.55
C PHE A 282 -24.13 6.61 14.18
N LEU A 283 -23.77 5.37 14.50
CA LEU A 283 -24.60 4.19 14.24
C LEU A 283 -25.89 4.18 15.08
N ALA A 284 -25.83 4.63 16.35
CA ALA A 284 -27.00 4.74 17.20
C ALA A 284 -27.99 5.84 16.74
N GLN A 285 -27.50 6.91 16.12
CA GLN A 285 -28.31 8.02 15.59
C GLN A 285 -28.77 7.80 14.14
N LYS A 286 -29.08 6.55 13.77
CA LYS A 286 -29.56 6.19 12.41
C LYS A 286 -28.68 6.73 11.27
N LYS A 287 -27.37 6.87 11.51
CA LYS A 287 -26.38 7.32 10.52
C LYS A 287 -26.52 8.80 10.12
N GLU A 288 -27.08 9.63 11.02
CA GLU A 288 -27.07 11.09 10.88
C GLU A 288 -25.75 11.70 11.39
N LYS A 289 -25.46 12.95 10.98
CA LYS A 289 -24.23 13.64 11.37
C LYS A 289 -24.14 13.83 12.89
N VAL A 290 -23.07 13.33 13.50
CA VAL A 290 -22.76 13.53 14.92
C VAL A 290 -21.69 14.62 15.06
N PRO A 291 -21.99 15.78 15.65
CA PRO A 291 -20.98 16.81 15.90
C PRO A 291 -19.99 16.34 16.97
N VAL A 292 -18.71 16.62 16.74
CA VAL A 292 -17.64 16.30 17.70
C VAL A 292 -17.59 17.37 18.77
N GLU A 293 -17.51 16.93 20.03
CA GLU A 293 -17.40 17.81 21.18
C GLU A 293 -16.10 18.63 21.10
N LYS A 294 -16.17 19.93 21.42
CA LYS A 294 -15.00 20.82 21.35
C LYS A 294 -13.84 20.32 22.19
N GLN A 295 -14.12 19.74 23.36
CA GLN A 295 -13.09 19.21 24.26
C GLN A 295 -12.40 17.98 23.64
N ASP A 296 -13.17 17.08 23.03
CA ASP A 296 -12.62 15.90 22.34
C ASP A 296 -11.74 16.32 21.16
N MET A 297 -12.15 17.30 20.35
CA MET A 297 -11.30 17.81 19.27
C MET A 297 -9.98 18.40 19.78
N GLN A 298 -10.00 19.11 20.91
CA GLN A 298 -8.78 19.61 21.55
C GLN A 298 -7.88 18.48 22.07
N ASP A 299 -8.48 17.41 22.58
CA ASP A 299 -7.75 16.26 23.09
C ASP A 299 -7.15 15.43 21.95
N ILE A 300 -7.89 15.25 20.84
CA ILE A 300 -7.38 14.66 19.60
C ILE A 300 -6.19 15.47 19.05
N LEU A 301 -6.30 16.80 19.00
CA LEU A 301 -5.18 17.67 18.63
C LEU A 301 -3.96 17.45 19.54
N ALA A 302 -4.19 17.39 20.86
CA ALA A 302 -3.13 17.21 21.85
C ALA A 302 -2.40 15.85 21.76
N LEU A 303 -3.06 14.80 21.26
CA LEU A 303 -2.45 13.46 21.10
C LEU A 303 -1.32 13.40 20.06
N GLY A 304 -1.19 14.43 19.22
CA GLY A 304 -0.02 14.66 18.39
C GLY A 304 -0.38 14.79 16.91
N ASN A 305 -0.18 15.99 16.39
CA ASN A 305 -0.45 16.36 15.01
C ASN A 305 0.76 17.11 14.39
N ARG A 306 0.67 17.39 13.09
CA ARG A 306 1.67 18.19 12.36
C ARG A 306 1.08 19.53 11.94
N CYS A 307 1.15 20.52 12.82
CA CYS A 307 0.67 21.89 12.57
C CYS A 307 -0.81 21.96 12.19
N GLY A 308 -1.63 21.22 12.94
CA GLY A 308 -3.06 21.12 12.77
C GLY A 308 -3.49 19.99 11.83
N PHE A 309 -4.79 19.98 11.55
CA PHE A 309 -5.43 19.01 10.69
C PHE A 309 -5.90 19.60 9.36
N THR A 310 -6.10 18.72 8.39
CA THR A 310 -6.84 18.95 7.15
C THR A 310 -7.86 17.83 6.96
N ASP A 311 -8.88 18.03 6.15
CA ASP A 311 -9.82 16.98 5.70
C ASP A 311 -9.26 16.19 4.49
N ALA A 312 -7.94 16.30 4.25
CA ALA A 312 -7.24 15.71 3.13
C ALA A 312 -7.83 16.18 1.78
N TYR A 313 -8.15 15.23 0.90
CA TYR A 313 -8.65 15.47 -0.45
C TYR A 313 -10.16 15.21 -0.58
N TYR A 314 -10.86 15.03 0.54
CA TYR A 314 -12.25 14.57 0.57
C TYR A 314 -13.24 15.56 -0.04
N SER A 315 -12.99 16.86 0.13
CA SER A 315 -13.83 17.95 -0.35
C SER A 315 -13.15 18.82 -1.42
N ARG A 316 -11.89 18.52 -1.76
CA ARG A 316 -11.02 19.40 -2.55
C ARG A 316 -9.92 18.62 -3.28
N GLN A 317 -9.39 19.18 -4.36
CA GLN A 317 -8.31 18.55 -5.13
C GLN A 317 -6.89 18.83 -4.61
N ASN A 318 -6.61 20.04 -4.14
CA ASN A 318 -5.33 20.47 -3.56
C ASN A 318 -5.48 21.89 -2.96
N GLY A 319 -4.51 22.33 -2.15
CA GLY A 319 -4.55 23.67 -1.57
C GLY A 319 -3.39 23.94 -0.59
N PRO A 320 -2.96 25.22 -0.47
CA PRO A 320 -1.88 25.61 0.44
C PRO A 320 -2.26 25.40 1.91
N ASP A 321 -3.56 25.37 2.26
CA ASP A 321 -4.05 25.11 3.61
C ASP A 321 -3.78 23.67 4.09
N MET A 322 -3.54 22.75 3.15
CA MET A 322 -3.12 21.38 3.42
C MET A 322 -1.61 21.27 3.71
N VAL A 323 -0.82 22.28 3.35
CA VAL A 323 0.64 22.30 3.47
C VAL A 323 1.07 23.05 4.73
N THR A 324 2.13 22.56 5.35
CA THR A 324 2.82 23.20 6.47
C THR A 324 4.04 23.92 5.90
N PHE A 325 3.99 25.24 5.74
CA PHE A 325 5.14 26.03 5.22
C PHE A 325 6.23 26.29 6.27
N VAL A 326 5.90 26.16 7.55
CA VAL A 326 6.83 26.39 8.67
C VAL A 326 7.37 25.08 9.23
N LYS A 327 8.44 25.17 10.02
CA LYS A 327 8.97 23.99 10.72
C LYS A 327 7.89 23.41 11.61
N PRO A 328 7.58 22.10 11.50
CA PRO A 328 6.58 21.50 12.35
C PRO A 328 6.96 21.59 13.83
N SER A 329 6.11 22.26 14.63
CA SER A 329 6.13 22.14 16.08
C SER A 329 5.14 21.05 16.47
N TYR A 330 5.61 20.00 17.13
CA TYR A 330 4.69 19.09 17.82
C TYR A 330 4.11 19.87 19.00
N GLU A 331 2.80 20.08 19.01
CA GLU A 331 2.14 20.67 20.18
C GLU A 331 2.47 19.85 21.43
N LYS A 332 2.70 20.53 22.55
CA LYS A 332 2.96 19.86 23.83
C LYS A 332 1.74 19.01 24.17
N THR A 333 1.90 17.70 24.12
CA THR A 333 0.84 16.76 24.48
C THR A 333 0.41 16.99 25.94
N LYS A 334 -0.90 16.92 26.20
CA LYS A 334 -1.46 16.96 27.56
C LYS A 334 -1.04 15.68 28.30
N GLN A 335 -0.07 15.79 29.21
CA GLN A 335 0.49 14.65 29.94
C GLN A 335 -0.60 13.84 30.68
N GLY A 336 -1.52 14.51 31.39
CA GLY A 336 -2.60 13.82 32.11
C GLY A 336 -3.57 13.04 31.21
N LEU A 337 -3.74 13.44 29.94
CA LEU A 337 -4.53 12.67 28.97
C LEU A 337 -3.80 11.38 28.59
N GLN A 338 -2.49 11.45 28.35
CA GLN A 338 -1.68 10.26 28.04
C GLN A 338 -1.67 9.27 29.20
N GLU A 339 -1.46 9.75 30.43
CA GLU A 339 -1.46 8.91 31.63
C GLU A 339 -2.79 8.17 31.79
N LYS A 340 -3.92 8.88 31.61
CA LYS A 340 -5.25 8.26 31.63
C LYS A 340 -5.43 7.18 30.55
N ILE A 341 -4.95 7.43 29.33
CA ILE A 341 -5.03 6.45 28.22
C ILE A 341 -4.18 5.21 28.53
N ILE A 342 -2.97 5.42 29.06
CA ILE A 342 -2.07 4.31 29.46
C ILE A 342 -2.73 3.47 30.55
N GLU A 343 -3.23 4.10 31.61
CA GLU A 343 -3.89 3.41 32.72
C GLU A 343 -5.12 2.61 32.24
N THR A 344 -5.91 3.20 31.32
CA THR A 344 -7.15 2.59 30.82
C THR A 344 -6.90 1.43 29.87
N TYR A 345 -5.92 1.55 28.96
CA TYR A 345 -5.79 0.62 27.82
C TYR A 345 -4.48 -0.17 27.79
N VAL A 346 -3.44 0.24 28.52
CA VAL A 346 -2.12 -0.40 28.47
C VAL A 346 -1.85 -1.18 29.75
N THR A 347 -2.02 -0.56 30.92
CA THR A 347 -1.63 -1.17 32.22
C THR A 347 -2.45 -2.40 32.58
N ASN A 348 -3.74 -2.41 32.22
CA ASN A 348 -4.65 -3.53 32.48
C ASN A 348 -5.15 -4.08 31.15
N PRO A 349 -4.41 -4.99 30.49
CA PRO A 349 -4.84 -5.56 29.22
C PRO A 349 -6.18 -6.25 29.41
N LYS A 350 -7.11 -5.94 28.49
CA LYS A 350 -8.44 -6.52 28.51
C LYS A 350 -8.34 -8.04 28.48
N LYS A 351 -9.09 -8.70 29.34
CA LYS A 351 -9.25 -10.17 29.39
C LYS A 351 -10.63 -10.58 28.88
N VAL A 352 -10.72 -11.81 28.40
CA VAL A 352 -11.94 -12.41 27.89
C VAL A 352 -12.76 -12.92 29.09
N PRO A 353 -13.96 -12.37 29.34
CA PRO A 353 -14.78 -12.82 30.45
C PRO A 353 -15.36 -14.21 30.17
N VAL A 354 -15.20 -15.11 31.15
CA VAL A 354 -15.78 -16.46 31.12
C VAL A 354 -16.49 -16.75 32.44
N THR A 355 -17.44 -17.69 32.42
CA THR A 355 -18.05 -18.22 33.64
C THR A 355 -17.60 -19.65 33.86
N GLY A 356 -17.37 -20.05 35.11
CA GLY A 356 -16.84 -21.35 35.49
C GLY A 356 -17.78 -22.15 36.38
N VAL A 357 -17.81 -23.47 36.19
CA VAL A 357 -18.44 -24.43 37.11
C VAL A 357 -17.47 -25.56 37.40
N VAL A 358 -16.99 -25.67 38.64
CA VAL A 358 -16.14 -26.78 39.07
C VAL A 358 -16.96 -27.78 39.87
N SER A 359 -16.86 -29.06 39.52
CA SER A 359 -17.60 -30.14 40.17
C SER A 359 -16.66 -31.20 40.70
N LEU A 360 -16.74 -31.48 42.00
CA LEU A 360 -15.89 -32.44 42.71
C LEU A 360 -16.78 -33.39 43.53
N SER A 361 -16.77 -34.68 43.22
CA SER A 361 -17.55 -35.69 43.94
C SER A 361 -16.77 -36.99 44.05
N VAL A 362 -16.72 -37.58 45.25
CA VAL A 362 -15.95 -38.81 45.54
C VAL A 362 -16.28 -39.91 44.52
N GLY A 363 -15.25 -40.56 43.99
CA GLY A 363 -15.37 -41.65 43.01
C GLY A 363 -15.64 -41.20 41.57
N LYS A 364 -15.79 -39.90 41.31
CA LYS A 364 -15.90 -39.32 39.96
C LYS A 364 -14.63 -38.54 39.58
N PRO A 365 -14.33 -38.37 38.29
CA PRO A 365 -13.33 -37.40 37.85
C PRO A 365 -13.68 -35.98 38.33
N ALA A 366 -12.66 -35.22 38.76
CA ALA A 366 -12.82 -33.79 38.96
C ALA A 366 -13.11 -33.13 37.60
N SER A 367 -14.12 -32.27 37.50
CA SER A 367 -14.42 -31.57 36.25
C SER A 367 -14.49 -30.07 36.42
N TYR A 368 -14.03 -29.35 35.41
CA TYR A 368 -14.16 -27.90 35.31
C TYR A 368 -14.76 -27.53 33.97
N GLU A 369 -15.88 -26.82 34.02
CA GLU A 369 -16.61 -26.32 32.86
C GLU A 369 -16.40 -24.83 32.76
N LEU A 370 -15.89 -24.36 31.61
CA LEU A 370 -15.76 -22.95 31.29
C LEU A 370 -16.74 -22.62 30.17
N THR A 371 -17.48 -21.52 30.32
CA THR A 371 -18.46 -21.06 29.34
C THR A 371 -18.08 -19.69 28.78
N TYR A 372 -18.11 -19.56 27.46
CA TYR A 372 -17.88 -18.34 26.71
C TYR A 372 -18.96 -18.17 25.64
N HIS A 373 -19.66 -17.02 25.62
CA HIS A 373 -20.75 -16.71 24.68
C HIS A 373 -21.82 -17.81 24.50
N GLY A 374 -22.09 -18.59 25.56
CA GLY A 374 -23.08 -19.66 25.55
C GLY A 374 -22.54 -21.05 25.15
N GLU A 375 -21.27 -21.15 24.77
CA GLU A 375 -20.59 -22.44 24.55
C GLU A 375 -19.85 -22.87 25.80
N THR A 376 -20.08 -24.12 26.24
CA THR A 376 -19.49 -24.69 27.45
C THR A 376 -18.49 -25.79 27.11
N PHE A 377 -17.29 -25.69 27.68
CA PHE A 377 -16.17 -26.60 27.49
C PHE A 377 -15.87 -27.32 28.79
N ARG A 378 -15.99 -28.65 28.80
CA ARG A 378 -15.81 -29.48 29.99
C ARG A 378 -14.48 -30.22 29.95
N THR A 379 -13.63 -29.97 30.94
CA THR A 379 -12.37 -30.69 31.13
C THR A 379 -12.47 -31.59 32.35
N GLU A 380 -11.98 -32.82 32.24
CA GLU A 380 -11.91 -33.78 33.33
C GLU A 380 -10.45 -34.01 33.75
N GLY A 381 -10.24 -34.26 35.04
CA GLY A 381 -8.93 -34.48 35.62
C GLY A 381 -8.89 -35.73 36.51
N MET A 382 -7.99 -35.70 37.49
CA MET A 382 -7.81 -36.79 38.45
C MET A 382 -9.13 -37.12 39.17
N GLY A 383 -9.34 -38.42 39.43
CA GLY A 383 -10.45 -38.92 40.25
C GLY A 383 -10.44 -38.32 41.65
N VAL A 384 -11.60 -37.88 42.11
CA VAL A 384 -11.79 -37.29 43.45
C VAL A 384 -11.83 -38.40 44.48
N MET A 385 -11.01 -38.26 45.53
CA MET A 385 -10.87 -39.23 46.62
C MET A 385 -11.62 -38.76 47.86
N GLU A 386 -11.85 -39.68 48.79
CA GLU A 386 -12.38 -39.36 50.11
C GLU A 386 -11.25 -38.85 51.04
N ALA A 387 -11.57 -37.85 51.86
CA ALA A 387 -10.62 -37.18 52.73
C ALA A 387 -10.34 -37.98 54.01
N GLN A 388 -9.09 -38.40 54.21
CA GLN A 388 -8.69 -39.15 55.40
C GLN A 388 -8.38 -38.29 56.64
N LYS A 389 -8.17 -36.96 56.47
CA LYS A 389 -7.82 -36.05 57.58
C LYS A 389 -8.58 -34.73 57.50
N LYS A 390 -8.37 -33.96 56.43
CA LYS A 390 -8.98 -32.64 56.23
C LYS A 390 -9.59 -32.58 54.83
N PRO A 391 -10.92 -32.42 54.70
CA PRO A 391 -11.56 -32.25 53.41
C PRO A 391 -11.20 -30.90 52.77
N LEU A 392 -11.38 -30.80 51.45
CA LEU A 392 -11.27 -29.53 50.75
C LEU A 392 -12.36 -28.56 51.23
N ASN A 393 -12.04 -27.27 51.24
CA ASN A 393 -12.98 -26.19 51.52
C ASN A 393 -13.39 -25.53 50.20
N GLU A 394 -14.66 -25.19 50.06
CA GLU A 394 -15.21 -24.51 48.88
C GLU A 394 -14.46 -23.21 48.55
N ALA A 395 -14.16 -22.40 49.56
CA ALA A 395 -13.44 -21.14 49.38
C ALA A 395 -12.02 -21.34 48.83
N ASP A 396 -11.32 -22.39 49.28
CA ASP A 396 -9.96 -22.72 48.81
C ASP A 396 -10.00 -23.21 47.35
N VAL A 397 -11.03 -23.97 46.99
CA VAL A 397 -11.27 -24.42 45.61
C VAL A 397 -11.58 -23.21 44.73
N ALA A 398 -12.52 -22.35 45.14
CA ALA A 398 -12.90 -21.15 44.41
C ALA A 398 -11.67 -20.26 44.14
N GLN A 399 -10.87 -19.96 45.17
CA GLN A 399 -9.67 -19.13 45.04
C GLN A 399 -8.65 -19.73 44.07
N ARG A 400 -8.53 -21.06 44.01
CA ARG A 400 -7.61 -21.73 43.08
C ARG A 400 -8.13 -21.72 41.66
N MET A 401 -9.40 -22.06 41.46
CA MET A 401 -10.01 -22.19 40.13
C MET A 401 -10.22 -20.83 39.44
N ALA A 402 -10.41 -19.76 40.23
CA ALA A 402 -10.49 -18.38 39.72
C ALA A 402 -9.13 -17.80 39.26
N LYS A 403 -8.00 -18.43 39.60
CA LYS A 403 -6.69 -17.94 39.15
C LYS A 403 -6.56 -18.13 37.65
N THR A 404 -6.31 -17.05 36.94
CA THR A 404 -6.11 -17.10 35.48
C THR A 404 -4.62 -16.97 35.14
N GLY A 405 -3.82 -16.27 35.96
CA GLY A 405 -2.40 -16.04 35.65
C GLY A 405 -2.24 -15.31 34.33
N ASP A 406 -1.34 -15.80 33.49
CA ASP A 406 -1.00 -15.22 32.17
C ASP A 406 -1.98 -15.60 31.05
N THR A 407 -3.07 -16.31 31.35
CA THR A 407 -4.10 -16.59 30.34
C THR A 407 -4.83 -15.32 29.92
N PHE A 408 -5.38 -15.34 28.71
CA PHE A 408 -6.23 -14.27 28.16
C PHE A 408 -7.59 -14.13 28.84
N PHE A 409 -7.98 -15.06 29.70
CA PHE A 409 -9.31 -15.11 30.32
C PHE A 409 -9.36 -14.47 31.71
N GLU A 410 -10.55 -14.03 32.08
CA GLU A 410 -10.95 -13.63 33.44
C GLU A 410 -12.23 -14.38 33.82
N VAL A 411 -12.24 -15.01 35.01
CA VAL A 411 -13.44 -15.72 35.50
C VAL A 411 -14.33 -14.72 36.23
N THR A 412 -15.46 -14.39 35.62
CA THR A 412 -16.40 -13.37 36.13
C THR A 412 -17.46 -13.93 37.07
N ASP A 413 -17.86 -15.19 36.87
CA ASP A 413 -18.74 -15.95 37.77
C ASP A 413 -18.17 -17.36 37.92
N LEU A 414 -18.04 -17.85 39.16
CA LEU A 414 -17.50 -19.18 39.45
C LEU A 414 -18.41 -19.90 40.45
N LYS A 415 -18.96 -21.02 40.02
CA LYS A 415 -19.76 -21.91 40.87
C LYS A 415 -18.94 -23.13 41.26
N VAL A 416 -18.95 -23.46 42.55
CA VAL A 416 -18.25 -24.62 43.10
C VAL A 416 -19.27 -25.63 43.59
N HIS A 417 -19.28 -26.82 43.00
CA HIS A 417 -20.06 -27.96 43.44
C HIS A 417 -19.14 -28.95 44.14
N LEU A 418 -19.15 -28.91 45.48
CA LEU A 418 -18.29 -29.71 46.33
C LEU A 418 -19.10 -30.79 47.06
N GLY A 419 -18.79 -32.07 46.81
CA GLY A 419 -19.36 -33.19 47.54
C GLY A 419 -18.80 -33.33 48.97
N GLU A 420 -19.46 -34.15 49.79
CA GLU A 420 -19.04 -34.40 51.18
C GLU A 420 -17.69 -35.12 51.26
N ASN A 421 -16.86 -34.76 52.25
CA ASN A 421 -15.57 -35.37 52.54
C ASN A 421 -14.62 -35.51 51.33
N VAL A 422 -14.65 -34.56 50.40
CA VAL A 422 -13.84 -34.58 49.18
C VAL A 422 -12.37 -34.23 49.45
N PHE A 423 -11.46 -34.98 48.83
CA PHE A 423 -10.02 -34.70 48.76
C PHE A 423 -9.50 -34.78 47.32
N LEU A 424 -8.79 -33.74 46.90
CA LEU A 424 -8.00 -33.73 45.68
C LEU A 424 -6.69 -32.99 45.93
N PRO A 425 -5.53 -33.51 45.48
CA PRO A 425 -4.27 -32.80 45.63
C PRO A 425 -4.31 -31.43 44.96
N ASN A 426 -3.74 -30.42 45.62
CA ASN A 426 -3.64 -29.06 45.07
C ASN A 426 -3.00 -29.01 43.68
N GLY A 427 -2.02 -29.88 43.41
CA GLY A 427 -1.40 -30.01 42.09
C GLY A 427 -2.38 -30.47 41.01
N ALA A 428 -3.32 -31.36 41.35
CA ALA A 428 -4.35 -31.83 40.44
C ALA A 428 -5.42 -30.77 40.15
N LEU A 429 -5.84 -29.97 41.15
CA LEU A 429 -6.70 -28.80 40.92
C LEU A 429 -6.02 -27.77 40.00
N ASN A 430 -4.74 -27.49 40.26
CA ASN A 430 -3.97 -26.56 39.42
C ASN A 430 -3.80 -27.09 37.98
N GLN A 431 -3.64 -28.40 37.81
CA GLN A 431 -3.54 -29.04 36.51
C GLN A 431 -4.87 -28.97 35.76
N LEU A 432 -5.97 -29.40 36.38
CA LEU A 432 -7.33 -29.32 35.83
C LEU A 432 -7.66 -27.90 35.35
N ARG A 433 -7.32 -26.88 36.15
CA ARG A 433 -7.50 -25.47 35.78
C ARG A 433 -6.69 -25.09 34.53
N ARG A 434 -5.42 -25.49 34.46
CA ARG A 434 -4.56 -25.18 33.29
C ARG A 434 -5.09 -25.87 32.04
N ASP A 435 -5.47 -27.14 32.15
CA ASP A 435 -6.01 -27.93 31.05
C ASP A 435 -7.33 -27.34 30.55
N ALA A 436 -8.20 -26.87 31.46
CA ALA A 436 -9.46 -26.24 31.10
C ALA A 436 -9.28 -24.94 30.30
N PHE A 437 -8.39 -24.04 30.74
CA PHE A 437 -8.12 -22.81 30.00
C PHE A 437 -7.42 -23.09 28.65
N SER A 438 -6.52 -24.08 28.61
CA SER A 438 -5.84 -24.48 27.37
C SER A 438 -6.84 -25.05 26.36
N MET A 439 -7.73 -25.94 26.80
CA MET A 439 -8.75 -26.57 25.95
C MET A 439 -9.78 -25.54 25.47
N LEU A 440 -10.20 -24.61 26.34
CA LEU A 440 -11.06 -23.49 25.96
C LEU A 440 -10.40 -22.66 24.85
N GLN A 441 -9.15 -22.25 25.06
CA GLN A 441 -8.42 -21.45 24.07
C GLN A 441 -8.29 -22.17 22.74
N GLU A 442 -7.87 -23.44 22.76
CA GLU A 442 -7.72 -24.25 21.55
C GLU A 442 -9.05 -24.35 20.78
N LYS A 443 -10.15 -24.63 21.48
CA LYS A 443 -11.47 -24.76 20.86
C LYS A 443 -12.02 -23.45 20.32
N MET A 444 -11.76 -22.33 20.98
CA MET A 444 -12.14 -21.00 20.50
C MET A 444 -11.37 -20.59 19.24
N LEU A 445 -10.13 -21.05 19.10
CA LEU A 445 -9.24 -20.68 18.00
C LEU A 445 -9.30 -21.66 16.81
N GLU A 446 -9.65 -22.92 17.04
CA GLU A 446 -9.77 -23.97 16.01
C GLU A 446 -10.57 -23.54 14.75
N PRO A 447 -11.69 -22.80 14.85
CA PRO A 447 -12.44 -22.34 13.67
C PRO A 447 -11.68 -21.38 12.75
N TYR A 448 -10.62 -20.73 13.24
CA TYR A 448 -9.83 -19.76 12.48
C TYR A 448 -8.65 -20.39 11.74
N TYR A 449 -8.22 -21.60 12.10
CA TYR A 449 -7.03 -22.20 11.50
C TYR A 449 -7.25 -22.61 10.05
N HIS A 450 -6.21 -22.45 9.23
CA HIS A 450 -6.22 -22.85 7.82
C HIS A 450 -5.26 -24.03 7.56
N CYS A 451 -5.64 -24.89 6.61
CA CYS A 451 -4.84 -26.05 6.19
C CYS A 451 -4.93 -26.34 4.68
N SER A 452 -5.35 -25.35 3.90
CA SER A 452 -5.58 -25.42 2.45
C SER A 452 -4.43 -24.82 1.63
N GLU A 453 -3.28 -24.58 2.25
CA GLU A 453 -2.09 -24.14 1.53
C GLU A 453 -1.68 -25.16 0.47
N LYS A 454 -1.12 -24.68 -0.65
CA LYS A 454 -0.49 -25.55 -1.63
C LYS A 454 1.00 -25.64 -1.34
N ALA A 455 1.53 -26.85 -1.26
CA ALA A 455 2.96 -27.06 -1.13
C ALA A 455 3.71 -26.38 -2.27
N MET A 456 4.70 -25.57 -1.93
CA MET A 456 5.62 -25.02 -2.91
C MET A 456 6.55 -26.15 -3.36
N GLY A 457 6.40 -26.60 -4.61
CA GLY A 457 7.38 -27.48 -5.26
C GLY A 457 8.64 -26.70 -5.63
N ASP A 458 9.64 -27.39 -6.19
CA ASP A 458 10.73 -26.71 -6.89
C ASP A 458 10.13 -25.89 -8.04
N GLU A 459 9.93 -24.58 -7.84
CA GLU A 459 9.71 -23.64 -8.93
C GLU A 459 10.97 -23.69 -9.81
N LYS A 460 11.00 -24.62 -10.76
CA LYS A 460 11.75 -24.37 -11.98
C LYS A 460 11.09 -23.13 -12.54
N SER A 461 11.82 -22.00 -12.52
CA SER A 461 11.52 -20.85 -13.36
C SER A 461 10.99 -21.44 -14.66
N LYS A 462 9.71 -21.22 -14.95
CA LYS A 462 9.17 -21.53 -16.26
C LYS A 462 9.93 -20.56 -17.14
N ASN A 463 11.12 -20.97 -17.58
CA ASN A 463 11.80 -20.37 -18.68
C ASN A 463 10.73 -20.37 -19.75
N LEU A 464 10.20 -19.19 -20.03
CA LEU A 464 9.43 -18.92 -21.23
C LEU A 464 10.44 -19.00 -22.38
N ASN A 465 11.02 -20.19 -22.58
CA ASN A 465 11.75 -20.59 -23.76
C ASN A 465 10.72 -20.84 -24.87
N GLY A 466 9.92 -19.81 -25.16
CA GLY A 466 9.60 -19.51 -26.53
C GLY A 466 10.79 -18.71 -27.04
N HIS A 467 11.86 -19.39 -27.46
CA HIS A 467 12.94 -18.77 -28.23
C HIS A 467 12.29 -18.12 -29.45
N ARG A 468 11.99 -16.83 -29.33
CA ARG A 468 11.77 -15.98 -30.47
C ARG A 468 13.16 -15.88 -31.11
N ASN A 469 13.37 -16.60 -32.21
CA ASN A 469 14.41 -16.28 -33.19
C ASN A 469 14.07 -14.87 -33.70
N VAL A 470 14.58 -13.85 -33.02
CA VAL A 470 14.27 -12.45 -33.29
C VAL A 470 15.59 -11.69 -33.29
N GLU A 471 15.72 -10.85 -34.31
CA GLU A 471 16.91 -10.18 -34.80
C GLU A 471 17.76 -9.54 -33.69
N ASN A 472 19.08 -9.55 -33.89
CA ASN A 472 20.09 -9.11 -32.92
C ASN A 472 20.12 -7.58 -32.69
N GLU A 473 19.28 -6.82 -33.40
CA GLU A 473 19.35 -5.35 -33.43
C GLU A 473 18.60 -4.70 -32.27
N SER A 474 19.17 -3.63 -31.73
CA SER A 474 18.54 -2.83 -30.68
C SER A 474 17.56 -1.83 -31.25
N THR A 475 16.40 -1.73 -30.60
CA THR A 475 15.35 -0.78 -30.93
C THR A 475 15.50 0.46 -30.05
N ILE A 476 15.56 1.65 -30.65
CA ILE A 476 15.60 2.91 -29.92
C ILE A 476 14.23 3.57 -29.95
N VAL A 477 13.75 3.93 -28.77
CA VAL A 477 12.46 4.60 -28.56
C VAL A 477 12.71 5.96 -27.92
N CYS A 478 12.01 6.99 -28.39
CA CYS A 478 12.10 8.32 -27.77
C CYS A 478 10.73 8.78 -27.29
N LEU A 479 10.62 9.11 -26.01
CA LEU A 479 9.46 9.81 -25.45
C LEU A 479 9.70 11.31 -25.50
N THR A 480 8.68 12.08 -25.88
CA THR A 480 8.78 13.53 -25.89
C THR A 480 7.53 14.21 -25.32
N GLU A 481 7.75 15.18 -24.42
CA GLU A 481 6.72 16.09 -23.91
C GLU A 481 6.62 17.40 -24.74
N LYS A 482 7.30 17.50 -25.88
CA LYS A 482 7.38 18.71 -26.70
C LYS A 482 7.28 18.41 -28.19
N ARG A 483 6.25 18.95 -28.86
CA ARG A 483 5.97 18.68 -30.27
C ARG A 483 7.11 19.11 -31.19
N GLU A 484 7.81 20.21 -30.86
CA GLU A 484 8.92 20.71 -31.68
C GLU A 484 10.09 19.73 -31.81
N LEU A 485 10.30 18.87 -30.80
CA LEU A 485 11.39 17.89 -30.79
C LEU A 485 11.22 16.80 -31.85
N LEU A 486 10.01 16.59 -32.39
CA LEU A 486 9.78 15.64 -33.48
C LEU A 486 10.66 15.94 -34.70
N SER A 487 10.91 17.21 -34.99
CA SER A 487 11.76 17.63 -36.12
C SER A 487 13.20 17.11 -36.01
N VAL A 488 13.69 16.91 -34.78
CA VAL A 488 15.02 16.38 -34.47
C VAL A 488 14.98 14.86 -34.43
N LEU A 489 14.01 14.28 -33.72
CA LEU A 489 13.91 12.83 -33.50
C LEU A 489 13.64 12.05 -34.80
N LEU A 490 12.77 12.58 -35.67
CA LEU A 490 12.41 11.91 -36.93
C LEU A 490 13.56 11.84 -37.93
N LYS A 491 14.57 12.73 -37.83
CA LYS A 491 15.76 12.72 -38.70
C LYS A 491 16.75 11.60 -38.36
N LYS A 492 16.65 10.99 -37.17
CA LYS A 492 17.57 9.93 -36.74
C LYS A 492 17.08 8.57 -37.23
N GLU A 493 17.86 7.94 -38.10
CA GLU A 493 17.46 6.66 -38.73
C GLU A 493 17.31 5.53 -37.70
N PHE A 494 18.21 5.46 -36.72
CA PHE A 494 18.21 4.44 -35.66
C PHE A 494 17.02 4.54 -34.69
N VAL A 495 16.24 5.62 -34.70
CA VAL A 495 15.02 5.74 -33.88
C VAL A 495 13.90 4.94 -34.50
N SER A 496 13.39 3.94 -33.80
CA SER A 496 12.37 3.03 -34.31
C SER A 496 10.95 3.50 -33.98
N ALA A 497 10.76 4.11 -32.81
CA ALA A 497 9.46 4.55 -32.32
C ALA A 497 9.53 5.87 -31.54
N ILE A 498 8.42 6.60 -31.55
CA ILE A 498 8.20 7.81 -30.78
C ILE A 498 7.01 7.63 -29.85
N TYR A 499 7.19 7.93 -28.57
CA TYR A 499 6.13 8.00 -27.57
C TYR A 499 5.73 9.47 -27.41
N LEU A 500 4.55 9.83 -27.91
CA LEU A 500 3.96 11.15 -27.80
C LEU A 500 3.32 11.29 -26.42
N ASP A 501 3.93 12.06 -25.52
CA ASP A 501 3.40 12.23 -24.16
C ASP A 501 2.20 13.18 -24.13
N PHE A 502 1.20 12.85 -23.31
CA PHE A 502 0.04 13.71 -23.07
C PHE A 502 0.41 15.17 -22.76
N ALA A 503 1.52 15.40 -22.07
CA ALA A 503 2.00 16.73 -21.72
C ALA A 503 2.38 17.62 -22.92
N ALA A 504 2.60 17.03 -24.10
CA ALA A 504 2.89 17.77 -25.32
C ALA A 504 1.65 18.48 -25.89
N TYR A 505 0.45 18.17 -25.40
CA TYR A 505 -0.81 18.58 -26.00
C TYR A 505 -1.69 19.36 -25.02
N GLY A 506 -2.31 20.43 -25.55
CA GLY A 506 -3.39 21.13 -24.85
C GLY A 506 -4.74 20.44 -25.08
N ARG A 507 -5.68 20.55 -24.13
CA ARG A 507 -7.01 19.91 -24.26
C ARG A 507 -7.82 20.42 -25.45
N THR A 508 -7.65 21.69 -25.85
CA THR A 508 -8.48 22.35 -26.87
C THR A 508 -8.31 21.78 -28.28
N HIS A 509 -7.08 21.45 -28.67
CA HIS A 509 -6.74 20.94 -30.01
C HIS A 509 -6.12 19.55 -29.95
N PHE A 510 -6.39 18.82 -28.85
CA PHE A 510 -5.71 17.57 -28.51
C PHE A 510 -5.71 16.55 -29.66
N MET A 511 -6.88 16.25 -30.21
CA MET A 511 -7.01 15.22 -31.25
C MET A 511 -6.37 15.65 -32.58
N ASP A 512 -6.53 16.91 -32.99
CA ASP A 512 -5.99 17.42 -34.24
C ASP A 512 -4.45 17.40 -34.21
N GLU A 513 -3.86 17.90 -33.11
CA GLU A 513 -2.41 17.95 -32.93
C GLU A 513 -1.80 16.56 -32.82
N LEU A 514 -2.46 15.66 -32.08
CA LEU A 514 -2.02 14.27 -31.96
C LEU A 514 -2.09 13.55 -33.31
N ALA A 515 -3.18 13.71 -34.06
CA ALA A 515 -3.33 13.11 -35.38
C ALA A 515 -2.27 13.61 -36.37
N GLU A 516 -1.98 14.93 -36.35
CA GLU A 516 -0.93 15.55 -37.15
C GLU A 516 0.44 14.91 -36.87
N ASP A 517 0.79 14.75 -35.60
CA ASP A 517 2.09 14.22 -35.19
C ASP A 517 2.21 12.71 -35.45
N VAL A 518 1.13 11.94 -35.25
CA VAL A 518 1.06 10.53 -35.67
C VAL A 518 1.30 10.42 -37.17
N ALA A 519 0.66 11.25 -38.00
CA ALA A 519 0.87 11.24 -39.45
C ALA A 519 2.33 11.56 -39.84
N LYS A 520 2.98 12.53 -39.16
CA LYS A 520 4.41 12.83 -39.37
C LYS A 520 5.30 11.62 -39.05
N ILE A 521 5.05 10.95 -37.93
CA ILE A 521 5.82 9.76 -37.50
C ILE A 521 5.65 8.62 -38.51
N LYS A 522 4.41 8.35 -38.95
CA LYS A 522 4.13 7.31 -39.95
C LYS A 522 4.75 7.63 -41.31
N LYS A 523 4.73 8.89 -41.75
CA LYS A 523 5.40 9.34 -42.98
C LYS A 523 6.92 9.11 -42.91
N ALA A 524 7.52 9.26 -41.73
CA ALA A 524 8.91 8.94 -41.47
C ALA A 524 9.18 7.42 -41.33
N LYS A 525 8.17 6.57 -41.54
CA LYS A 525 8.22 5.10 -41.40
C LYS A 525 8.66 4.63 -40.01
N LYS A 526 8.27 5.37 -38.97
CA LYS A 526 8.50 5.02 -37.56
C LYS A 526 7.19 4.67 -36.88
N GLN A 527 7.28 4.02 -35.72
CA GLN A 527 6.10 3.68 -34.93
C GLN A 527 5.68 4.85 -34.04
N ALA A 528 4.37 5.08 -33.93
CA ALA A 528 3.77 6.12 -33.11
C ALA A 528 3.04 5.49 -31.93
N PHE A 529 3.48 5.79 -30.73
CA PHE A 529 2.79 5.41 -29.50
C PHE A 529 2.32 6.66 -28.77
N PHE A 530 1.29 6.52 -27.95
CA PHE A 530 0.81 7.59 -27.09
C PHE A 530 1.09 7.25 -25.63
N ALA A 531 1.72 8.17 -24.89
CA ALA A 531 1.94 8.03 -23.46
C ALA A 531 0.88 8.79 -22.67
N MET A 532 0.08 8.03 -21.93
CA MET A 532 -1.05 8.54 -21.13
C MET A 532 -0.57 9.48 -20.00
N PRO A 533 -1.45 10.36 -19.48
CA PRO A 533 -1.12 11.18 -18.31
C PRO A 533 -0.60 10.33 -17.15
N ARG A 534 0.26 10.89 -16.30
CA ARG A 534 0.80 10.16 -15.14
C ARG A 534 -0.23 9.83 -14.06
N ILE A 535 -1.36 10.55 -14.07
CA ILE A 535 -2.48 10.35 -13.17
C ILE A 535 -3.75 10.38 -14.03
N PHE A 536 -4.48 9.27 -14.01
CA PHE A 536 -5.71 9.07 -14.77
C PHE A 536 -6.89 8.87 -13.84
N ARG A 537 -7.58 9.97 -13.53
CA ARG A 537 -8.70 10.00 -12.55
C ARG A 537 -9.71 11.09 -12.91
N ASN A 538 -10.94 10.96 -12.40
CA ASN A 538 -11.99 11.99 -12.47
C ASN A 538 -12.24 12.48 -13.91
N GLU A 539 -12.47 13.79 -14.10
CA GLU A 539 -12.66 14.45 -15.39
C GLU A 539 -11.67 14.04 -16.49
N ILE A 540 -10.42 13.68 -16.15
CA ILE A 540 -9.46 13.19 -17.15
C ILE A 540 -9.91 11.83 -17.68
N ALA A 541 -10.29 10.90 -16.80
CA ALA A 541 -10.73 9.57 -17.21
C ALA A 541 -12.00 9.67 -18.08
N ASP A 542 -12.99 10.44 -17.65
CA ASP A 542 -14.24 10.66 -18.42
C ASP A 542 -13.98 11.29 -19.78
N TRP A 543 -13.06 12.27 -19.81
CA TRP A 543 -12.68 12.92 -21.06
C TRP A 543 -12.01 11.93 -22.02
N PHE A 544 -11.12 11.05 -21.55
CA PHE A 544 -10.55 10.01 -22.41
C PHE A 544 -11.60 9.01 -22.91
N VAL A 545 -12.55 8.60 -22.06
CA VAL A 545 -13.70 7.78 -22.50
C VAL A 545 -14.47 8.46 -23.64
N SER A 546 -14.67 9.77 -23.56
CA SER A 546 -15.34 10.52 -24.65
C SER A 546 -14.55 10.54 -25.96
N LEU A 547 -13.22 10.38 -25.89
CA LEU A 547 -12.30 10.38 -27.05
C LEU A 547 -11.97 8.98 -27.57
N ALA A 548 -12.49 7.92 -26.94
CA ALA A 548 -12.09 6.54 -27.24
C ALA A 548 -12.21 6.19 -28.72
N ASN A 549 -13.33 6.54 -29.37
CA ASN A 549 -13.56 6.26 -30.78
C ASN A 549 -12.56 7.00 -31.69
N ASP A 550 -12.26 8.26 -31.39
CA ASP A 550 -11.32 9.05 -32.18
C ASP A 550 -9.89 8.52 -32.01
N LEU A 551 -9.52 8.13 -30.80
CA LEU A 551 -8.23 7.47 -30.51
C LEU A 551 -8.09 6.12 -31.22
N GLN A 552 -9.16 5.32 -31.30
CA GLN A 552 -9.17 4.07 -32.09
C GLN A 552 -8.95 4.31 -33.58
N ASN A 553 -9.48 5.42 -34.10
CA ASN A 553 -9.32 5.79 -35.51
C ASN A 553 -7.93 6.33 -35.83
N LEU A 554 -7.13 6.71 -34.82
CA LEU A 554 -5.73 7.02 -35.01
C LEU A 554 -4.94 5.73 -35.27
N GLN A 555 -3.99 5.80 -36.19
CA GLN A 555 -3.09 4.68 -36.50
C GLN A 555 -1.98 4.52 -35.44
N LEU A 556 -2.32 4.56 -34.15
CA LEU A 556 -1.37 4.33 -33.06
C LEU A 556 -0.90 2.86 -33.06
N ASP A 557 0.40 2.64 -32.90
CA ASP A 557 0.97 1.29 -32.76
C ASP A 557 0.82 0.75 -31.33
N GLY A 558 0.66 1.65 -30.35
CA GLY A 558 0.45 1.27 -28.97
C GLY A 558 0.33 2.45 -28.00
N ILE A 559 0.12 2.11 -26.73
CA ILE A 559 -0.12 3.04 -25.64
C ILE A 559 0.83 2.72 -24.48
N LEU A 560 1.53 3.72 -23.96
CA LEU A 560 2.26 3.63 -22.69
C LEU A 560 1.30 4.00 -21.54
N VAL A 561 0.98 3.01 -20.70
CA VAL A 561 0.12 3.11 -19.52
C VAL A 561 0.96 3.28 -18.25
N ARG A 562 0.47 4.09 -17.30
CA ARG A 562 1.21 4.49 -16.09
C ARG A 562 0.50 4.13 -14.78
N GLY A 563 -0.60 3.40 -14.85
CA GLY A 563 -1.40 2.99 -13.71
C GLY A 563 -2.38 1.88 -14.06
N TYR A 564 -3.14 1.42 -13.07
CA TYR A 564 -4.10 0.33 -13.24
C TYR A 564 -5.36 0.81 -13.96
N GLU A 565 -5.76 2.06 -13.77
CA GLU A 565 -6.88 2.69 -14.45
C GLU A 565 -6.62 2.78 -15.96
N GLU A 566 -5.44 3.25 -16.37
CA GLU A 566 -5.04 3.33 -17.78
C GLU A 566 -4.96 1.94 -18.42
N LEU A 567 -4.44 0.95 -17.68
CA LEU A 567 -4.36 -0.43 -18.13
C LEU A 567 -5.76 -1.00 -18.39
N ALA A 568 -6.70 -0.80 -17.45
CA ALA A 568 -8.07 -1.26 -17.61
C ALA A 568 -8.79 -0.50 -18.75
N TYR A 569 -8.61 0.81 -18.84
CA TYR A 569 -9.13 1.65 -19.93
C TYR A 569 -8.64 1.15 -21.29
N CYS A 570 -7.34 0.91 -21.48
CA CYS A 570 -6.81 0.46 -22.76
C CYS A 570 -7.36 -0.92 -23.17
N ARG A 571 -7.54 -1.84 -22.22
CA ARG A 571 -8.11 -3.16 -22.51
C ARG A 571 -9.56 -3.08 -22.99
N GLN A 572 -10.31 -2.12 -22.48
CA GLN A 572 -11.71 -1.93 -22.84
C GLN A 572 -11.87 -1.14 -24.14
N TYR A 573 -11.13 -0.03 -24.27
CA TYR A 573 -11.38 0.97 -25.30
C TYR A 573 -10.32 1.00 -26.40
N LEU A 574 -9.14 0.41 -26.22
CA LEU A 574 -8.05 0.40 -27.21
C LEU A 574 -7.43 -1.00 -27.38
N PRO A 575 -8.22 -2.08 -27.58
CA PRO A 575 -7.72 -3.46 -27.54
C PRO A 575 -6.73 -3.80 -28.66
N GLU A 576 -6.78 -3.08 -29.78
CA GLU A 576 -5.88 -3.29 -30.92
C GLU A 576 -4.49 -2.65 -30.72
N CYS A 577 -4.37 -1.71 -29.77
CA CYS A 577 -3.11 -1.06 -29.46
C CYS A 577 -2.23 -1.96 -28.60
N LYS A 578 -0.92 -2.01 -28.90
CA LYS A 578 0.05 -2.65 -28.01
C LYS A 578 0.11 -1.87 -26.71
N MET A 579 -0.07 -2.53 -25.57
CA MET A 579 0.04 -1.90 -24.26
C MET A 579 1.47 -2.03 -23.74
N ILE A 580 2.05 -0.91 -23.29
CA ILE A 580 3.35 -0.84 -22.63
C ILE A 580 3.14 -0.29 -21.23
N THR A 581 3.59 -0.98 -20.20
CA THR A 581 3.51 -0.45 -18.82
C THR A 581 4.78 0.34 -18.49
N ASP A 582 4.64 1.58 -18.02
CA ASP A 582 5.78 2.42 -17.63
C ASP A 582 6.42 1.97 -16.30
N GLN A 583 7.57 2.54 -15.95
CA GLN A 583 8.44 2.09 -14.85
C GLN A 583 7.77 2.07 -13.46
N ASN A 584 6.69 2.85 -13.28
CA ASN A 584 5.94 2.95 -12.02
C ASN A 584 4.84 1.90 -11.88
N VAL A 585 4.55 1.14 -12.94
CA VAL A 585 3.76 -0.09 -12.88
C VAL A 585 4.74 -1.23 -12.61
N TYR A 586 4.94 -1.51 -11.33
CA TYR A 586 6.12 -2.23 -10.86
C TYR A 586 6.18 -3.71 -11.28
N THR A 587 7.27 -4.07 -11.96
CA THR A 587 7.64 -5.45 -12.30
C THR A 587 9.02 -5.82 -11.71
N TYR A 588 9.15 -5.76 -10.39
CA TYR A 588 10.42 -6.02 -9.68
C TYR A 588 10.93 -7.46 -9.80
N ASN A 589 10.02 -8.38 -10.09
CA ASN A 589 10.25 -9.81 -10.17
C ASN A 589 9.60 -10.39 -11.42
N ASP A 590 10.02 -11.60 -11.79
CA ASP A 590 9.57 -12.30 -12.99
C ASP A 590 8.08 -12.65 -12.91
N ARG A 591 7.58 -12.93 -11.71
CA ARG A 591 6.17 -13.26 -11.48
C ARG A 591 5.24 -12.06 -11.75
N ALA A 592 5.65 -10.85 -11.36
CA ALA A 592 4.95 -9.62 -11.71
C ALA A 592 5.00 -9.36 -13.22
N GLN A 593 6.14 -9.60 -13.88
CA GLN A 593 6.26 -9.48 -15.33
C GLN A 593 5.32 -10.47 -16.05
N GLN A 594 5.30 -11.72 -15.61
CA GLN A 594 4.43 -12.75 -16.17
C GLN A 594 2.96 -12.38 -16.00
N PHE A 595 2.57 -11.90 -14.81
CA PHE A 595 1.21 -11.44 -14.54
C PHE A 595 0.76 -10.39 -15.58
N PHE A 596 1.57 -9.36 -15.83
CA PHE A 596 1.21 -8.33 -16.81
C PHE A 596 1.22 -8.86 -18.25
N ALA A 597 2.14 -9.76 -18.59
CA ALA A 597 2.15 -10.40 -19.91
C ALA A 597 0.88 -11.23 -20.16
N GLU A 598 0.39 -11.97 -19.16
CA GLU A 598 -0.88 -12.70 -19.20
C GLU A 598 -2.08 -11.75 -19.22
N ALA A 599 -1.94 -10.57 -18.61
CA ALA A 599 -2.89 -9.47 -18.72
C ALA A 599 -2.86 -8.73 -20.07
N GLY A 600 -2.10 -9.21 -21.06
CA GLY A 600 -2.06 -8.64 -22.41
C GLY A 600 -1.08 -7.47 -22.59
N VAL A 601 -0.23 -7.18 -21.60
CA VAL A 601 0.84 -6.19 -21.75
C VAL A 601 1.89 -6.74 -22.72
N TRP A 602 2.21 -5.93 -23.75
CA TRP A 602 3.15 -6.30 -24.80
C TRP A 602 4.60 -6.20 -24.33
N VAL A 603 4.94 -5.09 -23.68
CA VAL A 603 6.28 -4.78 -23.13
C VAL A 603 6.12 -4.05 -21.80
N ASN A 604 7.00 -4.30 -20.84
CA ASN A 604 7.07 -3.51 -19.61
C ASN A 604 8.34 -2.65 -19.58
N THR A 605 8.32 -1.49 -18.94
CA THR A 605 9.53 -0.74 -18.63
C THR A 605 10.16 -1.29 -17.35
N VAL A 606 11.48 -1.51 -17.36
CA VAL A 606 12.22 -1.96 -16.18
C VAL A 606 12.10 -0.93 -15.05
N PRO A 607 11.72 -1.33 -13.81
CA PRO A 607 11.68 -0.42 -12.68
C PRO A 607 13.05 0.22 -12.41
N ILE A 608 13.09 1.54 -12.31
CA ILE A 608 14.33 2.33 -12.28
C ILE A 608 15.10 2.27 -10.95
N GLU A 609 14.54 1.59 -9.95
CA GLU A 609 15.18 1.31 -8.66
C GLU A 609 16.02 0.01 -8.68
N LEU A 610 15.87 -0.85 -9.69
CA LEU A 610 16.67 -2.08 -9.80
C LEU A 610 18.14 -1.76 -10.16
N ASN A 611 19.07 -2.44 -9.51
CA ASN A 611 20.48 -2.37 -9.87
C ASN A 611 20.84 -3.35 -10.99
N ARG A 612 22.08 -3.23 -11.48
CA ARG A 612 22.68 -4.12 -12.47
C ARG A 612 22.47 -5.61 -12.15
N GLY A 613 22.79 -6.05 -10.94
CA GLY A 613 22.69 -7.47 -10.57
C GLY A 613 21.25 -7.98 -10.63
N GLU A 614 20.31 -7.19 -10.11
CA GLU A 614 18.89 -7.49 -10.13
C GLU A 614 18.32 -7.53 -11.56
N ILE A 615 18.72 -6.57 -12.40
CA ILE A 615 18.33 -6.55 -13.83
C ILE A 615 18.87 -7.81 -14.53
N MET A 616 20.13 -8.18 -14.31
CA MET A 616 20.73 -9.39 -14.92
C MET A 616 20.05 -10.69 -14.48
N HIS A 617 19.36 -10.71 -13.34
CA HIS A 617 18.65 -11.87 -12.79
C HIS A 617 17.14 -11.84 -13.01
N ARG A 618 16.62 -10.82 -13.69
CA ARG A 618 15.22 -10.66 -14.06
C ARG A 618 15.01 -11.06 -15.51
N ASP A 619 13.86 -11.64 -15.85
CA ASP A 619 13.47 -11.81 -17.25
C ASP A 619 13.18 -10.44 -17.89
N ASN A 620 14.02 -10.06 -18.84
CA ASN A 620 13.90 -8.80 -19.58
C ASN A 620 13.56 -8.98 -21.07
N GLN A 621 13.21 -10.20 -21.53
CA GLN A 621 12.95 -10.46 -22.95
C GLN A 621 11.78 -9.64 -23.52
N ARG A 622 10.83 -9.25 -22.66
CA ARG A 622 9.71 -8.35 -22.99
C ARG A 622 9.79 -7.05 -22.22
N SER A 623 11.00 -6.50 -22.08
CA SER A 623 11.20 -5.25 -21.37
C SER A 623 11.91 -4.20 -22.20
N GLU A 624 11.57 -2.95 -21.95
CA GLU A 624 12.34 -1.77 -22.35
C GLU A 624 13.02 -1.14 -21.14
N MET A 625 14.12 -0.42 -21.36
CA MET A 625 14.81 0.28 -20.28
C MET A 625 15.07 1.74 -20.65
N ILE A 626 14.80 2.65 -19.71
CA ILE A 626 15.15 4.06 -19.85
C ILE A 626 16.67 4.19 -19.70
N VAL A 627 17.35 4.64 -20.75
CA VAL A 627 18.80 4.85 -20.78
C VAL A 627 19.20 6.32 -20.79
N TYR A 628 18.23 7.22 -21.00
CA TYR A 628 18.40 8.65 -20.86
C TYR A 628 17.12 9.33 -20.37
N GLY A 629 17.28 10.35 -19.53
CA GLY A 629 16.21 11.28 -19.17
C GLY A 629 16.25 11.69 -17.70
N TYR A 630 15.52 12.75 -17.37
CA TYR A 630 15.32 13.15 -15.99
C TYR A 630 14.29 12.22 -15.33
N TYR A 631 14.73 11.44 -14.35
CA TYR A 631 13.82 10.52 -13.67
C TYR A 631 12.80 11.28 -12.80
N PRO A 632 11.50 10.92 -12.86
CA PRO A 632 10.50 11.48 -11.96
C PRO A 632 10.72 10.96 -10.54
N LEU A 633 10.80 11.87 -9.57
CA LEU A 633 11.04 11.56 -8.16
C LEU A 633 9.77 11.58 -7.32
N MET A 634 8.81 12.44 -7.63
CA MET A 634 7.51 12.53 -6.96
C MET A 634 6.46 13.01 -7.95
N THR A 635 5.31 12.35 -7.98
CA THR A 635 4.09 12.85 -8.63
C THR A 635 3.09 13.24 -7.55
N SER A 636 2.64 14.49 -7.48
CA SER A 636 1.75 14.98 -6.43
C SER A 636 0.50 15.66 -6.97
N ALA A 637 -0.59 15.60 -6.19
CA ALA A 637 -1.80 16.40 -6.43
C ALA A 637 -1.58 17.87 -6.06
N GLN A 638 -0.71 18.15 -5.09
CA GLN A 638 -0.27 19.50 -4.75
C GLN A 638 0.61 20.08 -5.85
N CYS A 639 0.49 21.39 -6.07
CA CYS A 639 1.29 22.14 -7.04
C CYS A 639 2.12 23.19 -6.31
N VAL A 640 3.45 23.09 -6.39
CA VAL A 640 4.37 24.04 -5.74
C VAL A 640 4.07 25.47 -6.18
N HIS A 641 3.92 25.73 -7.49
CA HIS A 641 3.60 27.06 -8.03
C HIS A 641 2.27 27.63 -7.48
N LYS A 642 1.21 26.82 -7.44
CA LYS A 642 -0.08 27.23 -6.85
C LYS A 642 0.06 27.59 -5.38
N ASN A 643 0.83 26.80 -4.64
CA ASN A 643 0.92 26.89 -3.19
C ASN A 643 1.84 28.02 -2.72
N THR A 644 2.83 28.43 -3.53
CA THR A 644 3.75 29.52 -3.20
C THR A 644 3.42 30.85 -3.89
N LYS A 645 2.65 30.81 -5.00
CA LYS A 645 2.17 32.01 -5.72
C LYS A 645 0.66 31.95 -5.91
N ALA A 646 0.20 31.39 -7.03
CA ALA A 646 -1.21 31.30 -7.41
C ALA A 646 -1.39 30.25 -8.51
N CYS A 647 -2.63 29.83 -8.76
CA CYS A 647 -2.95 29.01 -9.92
C CYS A 647 -3.34 29.91 -11.11
N ASP A 648 -2.42 30.09 -12.04
CA ASP A 648 -2.62 30.77 -13.33
C ASP A 648 -3.00 29.82 -14.48
N LYS A 649 -3.05 28.51 -14.21
CA LYS A 649 -3.27 27.43 -15.17
C LYS A 649 -2.22 27.38 -16.29
N CYS A 650 -1.04 27.95 -16.06
CA CYS A 650 0.07 27.94 -17.01
C CYS A 650 1.10 26.88 -16.64
N PRO A 651 1.48 25.97 -17.55
CA PRO A 651 2.63 25.10 -17.34
C PRO A 651 3.90 25.93 -17.15
N THR A 652 4.68 25.61 -16.13
CA THR A 652 5.95 26.26 -15.79
C THR A 652 6.91 25.25 -15.17
N ILE A 653 8.18 25.63 -15.10
CA ILE A 653 9.21 24.88 -14.37
C ILE A 653 9.71 25.78 -13.24
N THR A 654 9.48 25.33 -12.01
CA THR A 654 10.08 25.89 -10.80
C THR A 654 11.18 24.95 -10.32
N TYR A 655 12.04 25.39 -9.39
CA TYR A 655 13.07 24.51 -8.82
C TYR A 655 13.00 24.48 -7.31
N LEU A 656 13.15 23.29 -6.73
CA LEU A 656 13.37 23.09 -5.31
C LEU A 656 14.87 23.02 -5.04
N LYS A 657 15.38 23.96 -4.27
CA LYS A 657 16.76 23.98 -3.82
C LYS A 657 16.86 23.45 -2.40
N ASP A 658 17.60 22.36 -2.23
CA ASP A 658 17.78 21.71 -0.93
C ASP A 658 18.97 22.30 -0.13
N ARG A 659 19.19 21.76 1.06
CA ARG A 659 20.31 22.15 1.94
C ARG A 659 21.70 21.85 1.37
N TYR A 660 21.80 20.90 0.44
CA TYR A 660 23.03 20.53 -0.27
C TYR A 660 23.23 21.36 -1.55
N GLN A 661 22.39 22.39 -1.77
CA GLN A 661 22.38 23.25 -2.95
C GLN A 661 21.97 22.52 -4.25
N ALA A 662 21.51 21.27 -4.17
CA ALA A 662 20.95 20.56 -5.32
C ALA A 662 19.62 21.20 -5.72
N GLN A 663 19.41 21.36 -7.02
CA GLN A 663 18.19 21.95 -7.59
C GLN A 663 17.40 20.88 -8.34
N PHE A 664 16.17 20.64 -7.89
CA PHE A 664 15.26 19.67 -8.49
C PHE A 664 14.22 20.40 -9.32
N PRO A 665 14.14 20.17 -10.64
CA PRO A 665 13.09 20.74 -11.48
C PRO A 665 11.70 20.25 -11.02
N VAL A 666 10.73 21.16 -10.99
CA VAL A 666 9.35 20.89 -10.61
C VAL A 666 8.43 21.43 -11.68
N LYS A 667 7.80 20.50 -12.41
CA LYS A 667 6.89 20.80 -13.53
C LYS A 667 5.45 20.64 -13.10
N ASN A 668 4.61 21.65 -13.33
CA ASN A 668 3.15 21.52 -13.20
C ASN A 668 2.51 21.15 -14.53
N TYR A 669 1.63 20.16 -14.49
CA TYR A 669 0.89 19.64 -15.65
C TYR A 669 -0.54 20.14 -15.55
N CYS A 670 -0.80 21.36 -16.04
CA CYS A 670 -2.09 22.03 -15.88
C CYS A 670 -3.25 21.31 -16.58
N SER A 671 -2.99 20.62 -17.70
CA SER A 671 -4.00 19.86 -18.42
C SER A 671 -4.57 18.69 -17.62
N ALA A 672 -3.91 18.20 -16.56
CA ALA A 672 -4.43 17.12 -15.69
C ALA A 672 -4.26 17.42 -14.19
N CYS A 673 -3.90 18.67 -13.85
CA CYS A 673 -3.75 19.20 -12.50
C CYS A 673 -2.94 18.29 -11.54
N TYR A 674 -1.70 17.97 -11.95
CA TYR A 674 -0.70 17.33 -11.09
C TYR A 674 0.66 18.03 -11.21
N ASN A 675 1.59 17.69 -10.33
CA ASN A 675 2.94 18.24 -10.30
C ASN A 675 3.97 17.11 -10.22
N VAL A 676 5.10 17.25 -10.88
CA VAL A 676 6.19 16.26 -10.86
C VAL A 676 7.49 16.93 -10.46
N VAL A 677 8.13 16.39 -9.43
CA VAL A 677 9.52 16.71 -9.09
C VAL A 677 10.42 15.75 -9.85
N TYR A 678 11.39 16.29 -10.58
CA TYR A 678 12.37 15.54 -11.37
C TYR A 678 13.73 15.50 -10.68
N ASN A 679 14.56 14.52 -11.07
CA ASN A 679 15.94 14.46 -10.62
C ASN A 679 16.72 15.70 -11.04
N SER A 680 17.75 16.09 -10.29
CA SER A 680 18.57 17.26 -10.61
C SER A 680 19.44 17.05 -11.85
N LEU A 681 19.81 15.81 -12.13
CA LEU A 681 20.62 15.41 -13.29
C LEU A 681 19.89 14.31 -14.09
N PRO A 682 20.04 14.29 -15.42
CA PRO A 682 19.53 13.21 -16.24
C PRO A 682 20.30 11.93 -15.95
N VAL A 683 19.61 10.79 -16.05
CA VAL A 683 20.29 9.50 -16.13
C VAL A 683 20.90 9.34 -17.50
N MET A 684 22.07 8.70 -17.58
CA MET A 684 22.70 8.33 -18.86
C MET A 684 23.40 6.98 -18.73
N LEU A 685 22.92 5.99 -19.48
CA LEU A 685 23.37 4.58 -19.44
C LEU A 685 23.85 4.06 -20.80
N PHE A 686 24.23 4.94 -21.73
CA PHE A 686 24.71 4.57 -23.07
C PHE A 686 25.92 3.63 -23.02
N SER A 687 26.86 3.88 -22.09
CA SER A 687 28.02 2.99 -21.89
C SER A 687 27.67 1.60 -21.35
N ASN A 688 26.42 1.41 -20.88
CA ASN A 688 25.92 0.14 -20.34
C ASN A 688 25.01 -0.63 -21.31
N ILE A 689 24.66 -0.07 -22.48
CA ILE A 689 23.76 -0.71 -23.46
C ILE A 689 24.18 -2.15 -23.80
N ARG A 690 25.47 -2.38 -24.07
CA ARG A 690 26.00 -3.73 -24.39
C ARG A 690 25.84 -4.73 -23.26
N GLU A 691 25.88 -4.27 -22.02
CA GLU A 691 25.67 -5.12 -20.85
C GLU A 691 24.18 -5.40 -20.65
N LEU A 692 23.33 -4.40 -20.81
CA LEU A 692 21.88 -4.54 -20.76
C LEU A 692 21.36 -5.49 -21.85
N GLN A 693 21.97 -5.50 -23.03
CA GLN A 693 21.70 -6.50 -24.07
C GLN A 693 21.97 -7.93 -23.60
N LYS A 694 23.03 -8.15 -22.81
CA LYS A 694 23.32 -9.47 -22.20
C LYS A 694 22.30 -9.85 -21.13
N ALA A 695 21.62 -8.88 -20.52
CA ALA A 695 20.49 -9.10 -19.61
C ALA A 695 19.19 -9.46 -20.34
N GLY A 696 19.18 -9.52 -21.68
CA GLY A 696 17.99 -9.83 -22.48
C GLY A 696 17.22 -8.60 -22.99
N LEU A 697 17.63 -7.38 -22.63
CA LEU A 697 16.99 -6.15 -23.12
C LEU A 697 17.30 -5.91 -24.60
N ARG A 698 16.31 -5.46 -25.36
CA ARG A 698 16.45 -5.09 -26.78
C ARG A 698 15.95 -3.69 -27.10
N THR A 699 15.10 -3.14 -26.24
CA THR A 699 14.50 -1.82 -26.41
C THR A 699 15.07 -0.82 -25.40
N PHE A 700 15.60 0.29 -25.89
CA PHE A 700 16.17 1.36 -25.07
C PHE A 700 15.41 2.67 -25.29
N ARG A 701 14.89 3.23 -24.20
CA ARG A 701 14.05 4.43 -24.22
C ARG A 701 14.84 5.66 -23.76
N LEU A 702 14.63 6.78 -24.44
CA LEU A 702 15.13 8.10 -24.06
C LEU A 702 13.93 9.02 -23.79
N ASP A 703 13.86 9.59 -22.58
CA ASP A 703 12.75 10.45 -22.16
C ASP A 703 13.17 11.91 -22.21
N PHE A 704 12.60 12.66 -23.17
CA PHE A 704 12.81 14.11 -23.33
C PHE A 704 11.63 14.88 -22.72
N THR A 705 11.86 15.46 -21.55
CA THR A 705 10.82 16.11 -20.74
C THR A 705 11.03 17.62 -20.60
N MET A 706 12.27 18.11 -20.64
CA MET A 706 12.58 19.54 -20.42
C MET A 706 13.68 20.08 -21.34
N GLU A 707 14.33 19.19 -22.08
CA GLU A 707 15.41 19.48 -23.02
C GLU A 707 14.96 20.43 -24.15
N SER A 708 15.92 21.19 -24.68
CA SER A 708 15.75 21.98 -25.90
C SER A 708 16.12 21.17 -27.14
N GLU A 709 15.71 21.60 -28.33
CA GLU A 709 16.08 20.94 -29.60
C GLU A 709 17.58 20.71 -29.74
N LYS A 710 18.40 21.71 -29.34
CA LYS A 710 19.86 21.62 -29.36
C LYS A 710 20.37 20.54 -28.41
N MET A 711 19.85 20.50 -27.18
CA MET A 711 20.25 19.51 -26.19
C MET A 711 19.83 18.09 -26.62
N THR A 712 18.60 17.93 -27.10
CA THR A 712 18.10 16.68 -27.69
C THR A 712 19.01 16.23 -28.83
N GLY A 713 19.34 17.11 -29.78
CA GLY A 713 20.26 16.79 -30.88
C GLY A 713 21.63 16.30 -30.40
N ASN A 714 22.21 16.96 -29.40
CA ASN A 714 23.49 16.55 -28.81
C ASN A 714 23.42 15.17 -28.14
N VAL A 715 22.34 14.87 -27.39
CA VAL A 715 22.13 13.56 -26.75
C VAL A 715 21.97 12.48 -27.81
N MET A 716 21.21 12.74 -28.87
CA MET A 716 20.97 11.78 -29.95
C MET A 716 22.24 11.48 -30.74
N ASN A 717 23.06 12.50 -31.04
CA ASN A 717 24.37 12.31 -31.66
C ASN A 717 25.28 11.46 -30.75
N LEU A 718 25.31 11.76 -29.46
CA LEU A 718 26.12 11.00 -28.52
C LEU A 718 25.69 9.52 -28.48
N LEU A 719 24.38 9.23 -28.45
CA LEU A 719 23.88 7.86 -28.49
C LEU A 719 24.33 7.14 -29.77
N GLU A 720 24.24 7.81 -30.92
CA GLU A 720 24.69 7.28 -32.22
C GLU A 720 26.16 6.83 -32.18
N GLU A 721 27.03 7.64 -31.57
CA GLU A 721 28.45 7.30 -31.37
C GLU A 721 28.64 6.04 -30.50
N PHE A 722 27.81 5.86 -29.46
CA PHE A 722 27.85 4.66 -28.61
C PHE A 722 27.31 3.40 -29.30
N LEU A 723 26.33 3.56 -30.20
CA LEU A 723 25.73 2.45 -30.93
C LEU A 723 26.64 1.97 -32.07
N TYR A 724 27.25 2.90 -32.83
CA TYR A 724 27.88 2.59 -34.12
C TYR A 724 29.38 2.90 -34.20
N GLU A 725 29.94 3.76 -33.34
CA GLU A 725 31.33 4.25 -33.47
C GLU A 725 32.31 3.67 -32.43
N ASP A 726 31.97 2.52 -31.84
CA ASP A 726 32.70 1.83 -30.75
C ASP A 726 33.10 2.73 -29.55
N ARG A 727 32.40 3.85 -29.33
CA ARG A 727 32.61 4.70 -28.15
C ARG A 727 32.26 3.93 -26.88
N ARG A 728 33.16 3.99 -25.89
CA ARG A 728 32.97 3.33 -24.58
C ARG A 728 32.93 4.28 -23.39
N GLN A 729 33.34 5.52 -23.58
CA GLN A 729 33.42 6.53 -22.53
C GLN A 729 32.74 7.82 -22.95
N TYR A 730 32.07 8.46 -22.00
CA TYR A 730 31.43 9.75 -22.20
C TYR A 730 32.48 10.84 -22.43
N PRO A 731 32.25 11.78 -23.36
CA PRO A 731 33.12 12.94 -23.55
C PRO A 731 33.22 13.80 -22.28
N GLU A 732 34.31 14.55 -22.13
CA GLU A 732 34.61 15.36 -20.94
C GLU A 732 33.47 16.33 -20.57
N GLN A 733 32.86 16.95 -21.58
CA GLN A 733 31.75 17.91 -21.43
C GLN A 733 30.48 17.31 -20.78
N TRP A 734 30.38 15.98 -20.71
CA TRP A 734 29.27 15.29 -20.05
C TRP A 734 29.62 14.85 -18.64
N LYS A 735 30.91 14.87 -18.24
CA LYS A 735 31.28 14.53 -16.86
C LYS A 735 30.59 15.49 -15.91
N GLU A 736 30.12 14.95 -14.78
CA GLU A 736 29.35 15.66 -13.74
C GLU A 736 27.94 16.16 -14.16
N HIS A 737 27.56 16.02 -15.43
CA HIS A 737 26.24 16.44 -15.95
C HIS A 737 25.23 15.29 -16.12
N TYR A 738 25.52 14.11 -15.56
CA TYR A 738 24.60 12.97 -15.54
C TYR A 738 24.78 12.13 -14.27
N THR A 739 23.83 11.24 -14.04
CA THR A 739 23.90 10.18 -13.01
C THR A 739 23.67 8.81 -13.64
N ASN A 740 24.11 7.75 -12.95
CA ASN A 740 23.78 6.37 -13.34
C ASN A 740 22.48 5.86 -12.67
N GLY A 741 21.76 6.74 -11.96
CA GLY A 741 20.61 6.35 -11.14
C GLY A 741 20.98 5.25 -10.14
N HIS A 742 20.13 4.23 -10.04
CA HIS A 742 20.36 3.03 -9.22
C HIS A 742 21.14 1.92 -9.92
N TYR A 743 21.46 2.03 -11.21
CA TYR A 743 22.10 0.94 -11.95
C TYR A 743 23.36 0.39 -11.25
N LYS A 744 24.17 1.27 -10.62
CA LYS A 744 25.38 0.89 -9.88
C LYS A 744 25.19 0.65 -8.38
N ARG A 745 24.15 1.22 -7.75
CA ARG A 745 24.04 1.30 -6.28
C ARG A 745 22.88 0.50 -5.70
N GLY A 746 21.81 0.30 -6.47
CA GLY A 746 20.58 -0.35 -6.03
C GLY A 746 19.86 0.39 -4.91
N VAL A 747 18.86 -0.29 -4.39
CA VAL A 747 18.03 0.16 -3.28
C VAL A 747 17.95 -0.89 -2.21
N GLU A 748 17.85 -0.42 -0.97
CA GLU A 748 17.54 -1.22 0.19
C GLU A 748 16.03 -1.52 0.31
#